data_AF-A0A1D8TPW3-F1
#
_entry.id   AF-A0A1D8TPW3-F1
#
_cell.length_a   1.000
_cell.length_b   1.000
_cell.length_c   1.000
_cell.angle_alpha   90.00
_cell.angle_beta   90.00
_cell.angle_gamma   90.00
#
_symmetry.space_group_name_H-M   'P 1'
#
loop_
_entity.id
_entity.type
_entity.pdbx_description
1 polymer ?
#
loop_
_entity_poly.entity_id
_entity_poly.type
_entity_poly.pdbx_seq_one_letter_code
_entity_poly.pdbx_strand_id
1 'polypeptide(L)'
;MLAIVAGVLEAWLIFSLFPDITLPILVATFPFLYVVWLFLFISISSLDIALLFSFFEKPKTIQFNHKITTIKELILLIKYLPTMIAYRRKLLIDTLPFINYVKLPPITLLWIRNLVMRSYAPKIHIGEKSIVVPWLEDPDLTYIGDQVVIGSECSIVAHALNISNGQLKYTSEPIVIGNYSTIGGNSRIGIGVKIDEGGIVEAGSNVLPYTRIGRGEVWGGNPAVLIRKRHEYSDSPEVQSSVQQINQSELNAIIANAIHLPPEEITDELDSYNCMAWDSLAKMAIAASLYDRFAIRVPPREIFKLDSRKSIEELIFAHTNNDLPDSSVAESPPDGNTNAIPANPELLPLYPPETVTQALARLSQEEVVQGQAKKTIVVAATFTVQPLGSTLELWCRAFQMPFSVEFAEFNQLEQTLLSPNSDFINNQNGLNVVLTRPEDLISDGDPDGMIRAGQLLEAIISYASRKKGLIVSNLPPVVSPFFQGKDLQVEKLRLWWQEQLEKIEGIHILDFKSVVEEVGRQNASDASLEVIARAPYSQTVYQKLGIAITRLVRSIFLPAKKVLALDCDNTLWGGVVGEDGIDGLALSNDYPGRSFRLFQEMVLDLKKGGVLLVLVSKNEEADVWNVFEHHPEMILRRGDIAGHRINWQKKSANLRELAKELNLGLDSFVFMDDSPVERLEVETNTPEVTVVPMPKDPAHYAETLSKLWCFDSASLTAEDTIRTQLMVQEQQRRDLQQSVSNLENYLESLELVAEIRLAEERDLPRVAQLTQKTNQFNLSLIRRSLPEIQEIQKSSSILVLSLKDRFGDYGLVGVGILKPENGSLLLDTFLMSCRALGRGVEEAFLYTMFDFATQKDLKRILAPFHSGPRNEQVKTFLLNMGFEQKQSDLLEAEVANSPKKPGHVKMLVNVLV
;
A
#
# COMPACT_ATOMS: atom_id res chain seq x y z
N MET A 1 52.25 25.34 -12.60
CA MET A 1 53.37 26.22 -13.02
C MET A 1 54.27 25.53 -14.04
N LEU A 2 54.88 24.37 -13.74
CA LEU A 2 55.70 23.58 -14.69
C LEU A 2 54.96 23.18 -15.99
N ALA A 3 53.70 22.77 -15.92
CA ALA A 3 52.89 22.44 -17.11
C ALA A 3 52.59 23.66 -17.99
N ILE A 4 52.45 24.85 -17.39
CA ILE A 4 52.20 26.10 -18.12
C ILE A 4 53.50 26.55 -18.80
N VAL A 5 54.64 26.44 -18.12
CA VAL A 5 55.97 26.74 -18.68
C VAL A 5 56.31 25.78 -19.83
N ALA A 6 55.98 24.48 -19.69
CA ALA A 6 56.14 23.49 -20.75
C ALA A 6 55.27 23.80 -21.97
N GLY A 7 53.98 24.14 -21.77
CA GLY A 7 53.09 24.52 -22.87
C GLY A 7 53.52 25.81 -23.59
N VAL A 8 54.07 26.79 -22.86
CA VAL A 8 54.63 28.02 -23.45
C VAL A 8 55.93 27.73 -24.23
N LEU A 9 56.78 26.82 -23.73
CA LEU A 9 57.99 26.37 -24.43
C LEU A 9 57.65 25.57 -25.70
N GLU A 10 56.65 24.70 -25.67
CA GLU A 10 56.18 23.95 -26.84
C GLU A 10 55.57 24.88 -27.89
N ALA A 11 54.73 25.83 -27.47
CA ALA A 11 54.21 26.86 -28.37
C ALA A 11 55.35 27.68 -29.00
N TRP A 12 56.33 28.12 -28.19
CA TRP A 12 57.51 28.83 -28.67
C TRP A 12 58.36 28.00 -29.65
N LEU A 13 58.53 26.69 -29.40
CA LEU A 13 59.26 25.77 -30.27
C LEU A 13 58.56 25.59 -31.62
N ILE A 14 57.23 25.44 -31.61
CA ILE A 14 56.41 25.30 -32.83
C ILE A 14 56.46 26.58 -33.66
N PHE A 15 56.35 27.75 -33.03
CA PHE A 15 56.49 29.04 -33.72
C PHE A 15 57.91 29.31 -34.23
N SER A 16 58.94 28.76 -33.59
CA SER A 16 60.34 28.92 -33.99
C SER A 16 60.77 27.97 -35.10
N LEU A 17 60.23 26.74 -35.12
CA LEU A 17 60.54 25.72 -36.13
C LEU A 17 59.75 25.92 -37.44
N PHE A 18 58.62 26.63 -37.39
CA PHE A 18 57.75 26.86 -38.54
C PHE A 18 57.26 28.31 -38.62
N PRO A 19 58.15 29.28 -38.94
CA PRO A 19 57.83 30.70 -38.92
C PRO A 19 56.75 31.12 -39.94
N ASP A 20 56.47 30.29 -40.94
CA ASP A 20 55.48 30.55 -42.00
C ASP A 20 54.07 30.00 -41.68
N ILE A 21 53.87 29.33 -40.54
CA ILE A 21 52.54 28.81 -40.14
C ILE A 21 51.68 29.95 -39.60
N THR A 22 50.63 30.30 -40.35
CA THR A 22 49.62 31.25 -39.90
C THR A 22 48.74 30.65 -38.79
N LEU A 23 48.22 31.50 -37.89
CA LEU A 23 47.34 31.08 -36.78
C LEU A 23 46.17 30.16 -37.22
N PRO A 24 45.47 30.40 -38.35
CA PRO A 24 44.42 29.50 -38.82
C PRO A 24 44.93 28.10 -39.19
N ILE A 25 46.12 28.01 -39.80
CA ILE A 25 46.76 26.74 -40.14
C ILE A 25 47.17 26.01 -38.85
N LEU A 26 47.68 26.73 -37.85
CA LEU A 26 48.01 26.15 -36.55
C LEU A 26 46.77 25.59 -35.86
N VAL A 27 45.67 26.35 -35.79
CA VAL A 27 44.41 25.90 -35.19
C VAL A 27 43.83 24.68 -35.93
N ALA A 28 43.93 24.64 -37.27
CA ALA A 28 43.45 23.52 -38.06
C ALA A 28 44.32 22.25 -37.92
N THR A 29 45.64 22.40 -37.74
CA THR A 29 46.60 21.28 -37.67
C THR A 29 46.84 20.79 -36.24
N PHE A 30 46.60 21.61 -35.22
CA PHE A 30 46.85 21.28 -33.82
C PHE A 30 46.11 20.01 -33.34
N PRO A 31 44.83 19.76 -33.67
CA PRO A 31 44.17 18.51 -33.27
C PRO A 31 44.86 17.27 -33.84
N PHE A 32 45.33 17.33 -35.09
CA PHE A 32 46.05 16.23 -35.71
C PHE A 32 47.43 16.02 -35.08
N LEU A 33 48.19 17.09 -34.87
CA LEU A 33 49.49 17.05 -34.20
C LEU A 33 49.37 16.51 -32.76
N TYR A 34 48.32 16.91 -32.04
CA TYR A 34 48.02 16.41 -30.71
C TYR A 34 47.71 14.91 -30.73
N VAL A 35 46.90 14.42 -31.67
CA VAL A 35 46.61 12.98 -31.80
C VAL A 35 47.88 12.18 -32.12
N VAL A 36 48.74 12.68 -33.01
CA VAL A 36 50.03 12.06 -33.32
C VAL A 36 50.95 12.04 -32.10
N TRP A 37 51.08 13.16 -31.39
CA TRP A 37 51.84 13.24 -30.14
C TRP A 37 51.30 12.30 -29.07
N LEU A 38 49.98 12.28 -28.86
CA LEU A 38 49.32 11.42 -27.87
C LEU A 38 49.59 9.94 -28.18
N PHE A 39 49.52 9.55 -29.45
CA PHE A 39 49.83 8.20 -29.88
C PHE A 39 51.30 7.83 -29.62
N LEU A 40 52.24 8.71 -29.98
CA LEU A 40 53.67 8.51 -29.71
C LEU A 40 53.95 8.44 -28.20
N PHE A 41 53.36 9.34 -27.42
CA PHE A 41 53.50 9.38 -25.97
C PHE A 41 53.04 8.08 -25.33
N ILE A 42 51.85 7.59 -25.67
CA ILE A 42 51.30 6.34 -25.11
C ILE A 42 52.14 5.14 -25.56
N SER A 43 52.61 5.13 -26.81
CA SER A 43 53.46 4.04 -27.35
C SER A 43 54.81 3.96 -26.65
N ILE A 44 55.50 5.09 -26.49
CA ILE A 44 56.77 5.18 -25.75
C ILE A 44 56.53 4.81 -24.28
N SER A 45 55.49 5.37 -23.69
CA SER A 45 55.10 5.07 -22.31
C SER A 45 54.82 3.58 -22.08
N SER A 46 54.16 2.92 -23.04
CA SER A 46 53.94 1.47 -23.02
C SER A 46 55.24 0.68 -23.10
N LEU A 47 56.18 1.11 -23.95
CA LEU A 47 57.50 0.48 -24.04
C LEU A 47 58.29 0.66 -22.73
N ASP A 48 58.25 1.85 -22.15
CA ASP A 48 58.91 2.18 -20.88
C ASP A 48 58.37 1.35 -19.72
N ILE A 49 57.04 1.18 -19.61
CA ILE A 49 56.44 0.30 -18.60
C ILE A 49 56.86 -1.15 -18.83
N ALA A 50 56.83 -1.64 -20.08
CA ALA A 50 57.23 -3.00 -20.39
C ALA A 50 58.71 -3.27 -20.02
N LEU A 51 59.60 -2.32 -20.31
CA LEU A 51 61.01 -2.36 -19.91
C LEU A 51 61.17 -2.33 -18.40
N LEU A 52 60.50 -1.40 -17.71
CA LEU A 52 60.59 -1.25 -16.26
C LEU A 52 60.17 -2.55 -15.54
N PHE A 53 59.05 -3.15 -15.94
CA PHE A 53 58.55 -4.39 -15.34
C PHE A 53 59.15 -5.67 -15.93
N SER A 54 60.11 -5.56 -16.86
CA SER A 54 60.95 -6.71 -17.24
C SER A 54 61.95 -7.10 -16.14
N PHE A 55 62.26 -6.14 -15.25
CA PHE A 55 63.18 -6.32 -14.12
C PHE A 55 62.49 -6.36 -12.75
N PHE A 56 61.21 -6.00 -12.70
CA PHE A 56 60.44 -5.85 -11.45
C PHE A 56 59.03 -6.42 -11.60
N GLU A 57 58.56 -7.14 -10.57
CA GLU A 57 57.17 -7.59 -10.48
C GLU A 57 56.40 -6.74 -9.46
N LYS A 58 55.10 -6.52 -9.70
CA LYS A 58 54.25 -5.87 -8.69
C LYS A 58 54.25 -6.74 -7.42
N PRO A 59 54.59 -6.17 -6.25
CA PRO A 59 54.77 -6.94 -5.04
C PRO A 59 53.41 -7.29 -4.40
N LYS A 60 53.23 -8.55 -3.97
CA LYS A 60 51.98 -8.98 -3.30
C LYS A 60 51.71 -8.27 -1.99
N THR A 61 52.73 -8.00 -1.18
CA THR A 61 52.59 -7.26 0.07
C THR A 61 53.87 -6.53 0.39
N ILE A 62 53.76 -5.24 0.73
CA ILE A 62 54.86 -4.46 1.30
C ILE A 62 54.36 -3.63 2.47
N GLN A 63 55.18 -3.55 3.52
CA GLN A 63 54.94 -2.71 4.69
C GLN A 63 56.09 -1.73 4.86
N PHE A 64 55.78 -0.45 5.08
CA PHE A 64 56.75 0.61 5.32
C PHE A 64 56.41 1.39 6.58
N ASN A 65 57.42 1.72 7.37
CA ASN A 65 57.32 2.73 8.42
C ASN A 65 57.34 4.14 7.81
N HIS A 66 56.72 5.11 8.49
CA HIS A 66 56.67 6.50 8.01
C HIS A 66 58.06 7.17 7.90
N LYS A 67 59.11 6.63 8.56
CA LYS A 67 60.50 7.08 8.47
C LYS A 67 61.39 5.97 7.93
N ILE A 68 62.14 6.25 6.86
CA ILE A 68 63.17 5.36 6.33
C ILE A 68 64.41 5.51 7.21
N THR A 69 64.70 4.51 8.03
CA THR A 69 65.82 4.52 8.98
C THR A 69 66.80 3.38 8.77
N THR A 70 66.45 2.40 7.94
CA THR A 70 67.28 1.21 7.67
C THR A 70 67.51 0.95 6.18
N ILE A 71 68.64 0.32 5.85
CA ILE A 71 68.96 -0.13 4.48
C ILE A 71 67.87 -1.11 3.95
N LYS A 72 67.27 -1.92 4.83
CA LYS A 72 66.16 -2.82 4.47
C LYS A 72 64.93 -2.06 3.98
N GLU A 73 64.55 -0.96 4.64
CA GLU A 73 63.44 -0.10 4.22
C GLU A 73 63.74 0.61 2.89
N LEU A 74 64.99 1.02 2.66
CA LEU A 74 65.43 1.60 1.39
C LEU A 74 65.32 0.60 0.23
N ILE A 75 65.73 -0.66 0.44
CA ILE A 75 65.58 -1.74 -0.56
C ILE A 75 64.11 -2.01 -0.86
N LEU A 76 63.25 -2.04 0.16
CA LEU A 76 61.81 -2.21 -0.02
C LEU A 76 61.20 -1.05 -0.83
N LEU A 77 61.66 0.19 -0.60
CA LEU A 77 61.17 1.36 -1.33
C LEU A 77 61.56 1.28 -2.80
N ILE A 78 62.80 0.88 -3.10
CA ILE A 78 63.28 0.65 -4.47
C ILE A 78 62.41 -0.42 -5.17
N LYS A 79 61.98 -1.46 -4.46
CA LYS A 79 61.08 -2.49 -5.00
C LYS A 79 59.65 -2.00 -5.24
N TYR A 80 59.16 -1.05 -4.45
CA TYR A 80 57.81 -0.47 -4.61
C TYR A 80 57.76 0.70 -5.60
N LEU A 81 58.91 1.35 -5.87
CA LEU A 81 59.01 2.52 -6.74
C LEU A 81 58.44 2.28 -8.15
N PRO A 82 58.69 1.14 -8.84
CA PRO A 82 58.05 0.85 -10.12
C PRO A 82 56.51 0.84 -10.06
N THR A 83 55.95 0.27 -8.99
CA THR A 83 54.50 0.23 -8.75
C THR A 83 53.93 1.63 -8.53
N MET A 84 54.63 2.50 -7.79
CA MET A 84 54.22 3.91 -7.64
C MET A 84 54.28 4.68 -8.96
N ILE A 85 55.31 4.42 -9.78
CA ILE A 85 55.44 5.04 -11.11
C ILE A 85 54.23 4.66 -11.99
N ALA A 86 53.82 3.39 -11.98
CA ALA A 86 52.65 2.92 -12.70
C ALA A 86 51.36 3.66 -12.29
N TYR A 87 51.07 3.76 -10.99
CA TYR A 87 49.86 4.45 -10.50
C TYR A 87 49.87 5.96 -10.77
N ARG A 88 51.02 6.62 -10.58
CA ARG A 88 51.16 8.06 -10.91
C ARG A 88 50.96 8.32 -12.40
N ARG A 89 51.45 7.41 -13.24
CA ARG A 89 51.31 7.49 -14.69
C ARG A 89 49.87 7.28 -15.14
N LYS A 90 49.15 6.32 -14.56
CA LYS A 90 47.72 6.12 -14.77
C LYS A 90 46.94 7.40 -14.51
N LEU A 91 47.17 8.05 -13.36
CA LEU A 91 46.56 9.34 -13.02
C LEU A 91 46.87 10.43 -14.06
N LEU A 92 48.10 10.51 -14.55
CA LEU A 92 48.49 11.47 -15.59
C LEU A 92 47.74 11.19 -16.91
N ILE A 93 47.65 9.92 -17.31
CA ILE A 93 47.02 9.52 -18.57
C ILE A 93 45.50 9.73 -18.53
N ASP A 94 44.87 9.50 -17.38
CA ASP A 94 43.44 9.80 -17.17
C ASP A 94 43.12 11.29 -17.33
N THR A 95 44.10 12.19 -17.11
CA THR A 95 43.92 13.64 -17.30
C THR A 95 44.13 14.13 -18.73
N LEU A 96 44.62 13.27 -19.64
CA LEU A 96 44.89 13.68 -21.02
C LEU A 96 43.57 13.85 -21.81
N PRO A 97 43.38 15.00 -22.50
CA PRO A 97 42.24 15.17 -23.38
C PRO A 97 42.17 14.06 -24.44
N PHE A 98 40.95 13.72 -24.87
CA PHE A 98 40.63 12.64 -25.82
C PHE A 98 40.74 11.20 -25.29
N ILE A 99 41.52 10.92 -24.23
CA ILE A 99 41.63 9.56 -23.68
C ILE A 99 40.27 9.04 -23.19
N ASN A 100 39.45 9.88 -22.58
CA ASN A 100 38.11 9.49 -22.11
C ASN A 100 37.14 9.09 -23.23
N TYR A 101 37.36 9.55 -24.47
CA TYR A 101 36.52 9.21 -25.62
C TYR A 101 36.90 7.84 -26.24
N VAL A 102 38.08 7.30 -25.92
CA VAL A 102 38.54 5.97 -26.38
C VAL A 102 37.87 4.83 -25.60
N LYS A 103 37.11 5.13 -24.54
CA LYS A 103 36.37 4.15 -23.72
C LYS A 103 35.16 3.55 -24.43
N LEU A 104 34.58 4.24 -25.41
CA LEU A 104 33.33 3.87 -26.06
C LEU A 104 33.59 3.09 -27.36
N PRO A 105 32.97 1.90 -27.55
CA PRO A 105 33.01 1.17 -28.83
C PRO A 105 32.43 2.02 -29.97
N PRO A 106 33.01 1.99 -31.19
CA PRO A 106 32.89 0.81 -32.05
C PRO A 106 34.16 -0.05 -32.14
N ILE A 107 33.98 -1.27 -32.65
CA ILE A 107 34.93 -2.40 -32.73
C ILE A 107 36.35 -2.04 -33.25
N THR A 108 36.51 -0.91 -33.95
CA THR A 108 37.75 -0.49 -34.62
C THR A 108 38.82 0.13 -33.71
N LEU A 109 38.53 0.51 -32.47
CA LEU A 109 39.49 1.19 -31.57
C LEU A 109 39.96 0.35 -30.37
N LEU A 110 39.62 -0.95 -30.29
CA LEU A 110 40.00 -1.84 -29.18
C LEU A 110 41.52 -1.95 -28.98
N TRP A 111 42.29 -1.87 -30.05
CA TRP A 111 43.75 -1.87 -30.00
C TRP A 111 44.31 -0.61 -29.33
N ILE A 112 43.65 0.55 -29.49
CA ILE A 112 44.02 1.81 -28.84
C ILE A 112 43.71 1.73 -27.34
N ARG A 113 42.53 1.22 -26.96
CA ARG A 113 42.20 0.96 -25.55
C ARG A 113 43.28 0.12 -24.86
N ASN A 114 43.68 -0.98 -25.50
CA ASN A 114 44.71 -1.86 -24.97
C ASN A 114 46.07 -1.14 -24.91
N LEU A 115 46.42 -0.35 -25.92
CA LEU A 115 47.65 0.46 -25.90
C LEU A 115 47.66 1.49 -24.76
N VAL A 116 46.53 2.15 -24.50
CA VAL A 116 46.36 3.08 -23.38
C VAL A 116 46.58 2.36 -22.05
N MET A 117 45.95 1.21 -21.83
CA MET A 117 46.17 0.44 -20.60
C MET A 117 47.63 -0.04 -20.47
N ARG A 118 48.32 -0.40 -21.57
CA ARG A 118 49.72 -0.85 -21.54
C ARG A 118 50.69 0.28 -21.17
N SER A 119 50.28 1.52 -21.36
CA SER A 119 51.08 2.68 -21.01
C SER A 119 51.23 2.90 -19.50
N TYR A 120 50.42 2.25 -18.67
CA TYR A 120 50.58 2.27 -17.21
C TYR A 120 50.58 0.88 -16.55
N ALA A 121 50.32 -0.19 -17.31
CA ALA A 121 50.36 -1.57 -16.83
C ALA A 121 51.21 -2.48 -17.76
N PRO A 122 52.08 -3.33 -17.21
CA PRO A 122 53.01 -4.13 -18.02
C PRO A 122 52.36 -5.24 -18.83
N LYS A 123 51.20 -5.73 -18.39
CA LYS A 123 50.44 -6.79 -19.04
C LYS A 123 48.96 -6.44 -18.98
N ILE A 124 48.20 -6.97 -19.93
CA ILE A 124 46.73 -6.85 -19.97
C ILE A 124 46.20 -8.18 -20.45
N HIS A 125 45.13 -8.64 -19.81
CA HIS A 125 44.39 -9.82 -20.22
C HIS A 125 42.92 -9.45 -20.37
N ILE A 126 42.49 -9.21 -21.61
CA ILE A 126 41.09 -8.97 -21.97
C ILE A 126 40.77 -9.88 -23.15
N GLY A 127 39.81 -10.78 -22.96
CA GLY A 127 39.36 -11.72 -23.99
C GLY A 127 38.63 -11.06 -25.16
N GLU A 128 38.34 -11.87 -26.17
CA GLU A 128 37.69 -11.44 -27.39
C GLU A 128 36.23 -11.05 -27.14
N LYS A 129 35.73 -10.06 -27.90
CA LYS A 129 34.34 -9.56 -27.82
C LYS A 129 33.91 -9.06 -26.43
N SER A 130 34.88 -8.76 -25.55
CA SER A 130 34.60 -8.21 -24.22
C SER A 130 34.45 -6.68 -24.25
N ILE A 131 33.35 -6.19 -23.69
CA ILE A 131 33.01 -4.78 -23.56
C ILE A 131 33.47 -4.32 -22.17
N VAL A 132 34.54 -3.53 -22.13
CA VAL A 132 35.11 -2.97 -20.89
C VAL A 132 35.05 -1.45 -20.98
N VAL A 133 34.02 -0.86 -20.36
CA VAL A 133 33.79 0.59 -20.35
C VAL A 133 34.73 1.36 -19.39
N PRO A 134 35.05 0.88 -18.16
CA PRO A 134 35.92 1.62 -17.25
C PRO A 134 37.41 1.42 -17.55
N TRP A 135 38.26 2.38 -17.13
CA TRP A 135 39.70 2.14 -17.02
C TRP A 135 39.97 1.29 -15.77
N LEU A 136 40.71 0.20 -15.92
CA LEU A 136 41.08 -0.66 -14.80
C LEU A 136 42.20 -0.01 -13.99
N GLU A 137 42.14 -0.09 -12.66
CA GLU A 137 43.22 0.43 -11.80
C GLU A 137 44.48 -0.45 -11.91
N ASP A 138 44.30 -1.76 -12.02
CA ASP A 138 45.37 -2.74 -12.15
C ASP A 138 45.14 -3.72 -13.32
N PRO A 139 45.28 -3.27 -14.59
CA PRO A 139 45.08 -4.14 -15.76
C PRO A 139 45.98 -5.38 -15.78
N ASP A 140 47.16 -5.30 -15.17
CA ASP A 140 48.15 -6.37 -15.06
C ASP A 140 47.83 -7.39 -13.96
N LEU A 141 46.94 -7.04 -13.03
CA LEU A 141 46.42 -7.92 -11.97
C LEU A 141 44.95 -8.28 -12.17
N THR A 142 44.33 -7.85 -13.27
CA THR A 142 42.94 -8.13 -13.58
C THR A 142 42.86 -8.98 -14.85
N TYR A 143 42.38 -10.20 -14.71
CA TYR A 143 42.12 -11.10 -15.82
C TYR A 143 40.66 -11.00 -16.26
N ILE A 144 40.41 -10.68 -17.52
CA ILE A 144 39.07 -10.63 -18.12
C ILE A 144 39.01 -11.63 -19.26
N GLY A 145 38.07 -12.58 -19.15
CA GLY A 145 37.81 -13.61 -20.16
C GLY A 145 37.11 -13.09 -21.42
N ASP A 146 36.68 -14.03 -22.27
CA ASP A 146 35.97 -13.76 -23.53
C ASP A 146 34.50 -13.41 -23.27
N GLN A 147 33.93 -12.53 -24.10
CA GLN A 147 32.52 -12.11 -24.06
C GLN A 147 32.06 -11.59 -22.68
N VAL A 148 32.95 -10.89 -21.98
CA VAL A 148 32.66 -10.25 -20.69
C VAL A 148 32.10 -8.86 -20.92
N VAL A 149 31.07 -8.48 -20.16
CA VAL A 149 30.51 -7.12 -20.16
C VAL A 149 30.79 -6.46 -18.83
N ILE A 150 31.42 -5.29 -18.84
CA ILE A 150 31.66 -4.45 -17.66
C ILE A 150 31.06 -3.07 -17.93
N GLY A 151 29.99 -2.77 -17.19
CA GLY A 151 29.23 -1.53 -17.31
C GLY A 151 30.02 -0.27 -16.92
N SER A 152 29.46 0.89 -17.21
CA SER A 152 30.04 2.20 -16.88
C SER A 152 30.24 2.36 -15.36
N GLU A 153 31.21 3.20 -14.98
CA GLU A 153 31.44 3.61 -13.59
C GLU A 153 31.75 2.49 -12.60
N CYS A 154 32.12 1.30 -13.07
CA CYS A 154 32.61 0.25 -12.17
C CYS A 154 34.00 0.59 -11.63
N SER A 155 34.24 0.28 -10.35
CA SER A 155 35.55 0.37 -9.72
C SER A 155 36.10 -1.03 -9.48
N ILE A 156 37.16 -1.39 -10.20
CA ILE A 156 37.82 -2.70 -10.11
C ILE A 156 39.25 -2.47 -9.64
N VAL A 157 39.54 -2.89 -8.41
CA VAL A 157 40.80 -2.55 -7.73
C VAL A 157 41.45 -3.81 -7.17
N ALA A 158 42.59 -4.22 -7.74
CA ALA A 158 43.31 -5.44 -7.34
C ALA A 158 44.38 -5.17 -6.26
N HIS A 159 44.36 -3.97 -5.66
CA HIS A 159 45.25 -3.57 -4.58
C HIS A 159 44.49 -2.90 -3.44
N ALA A 160 45.10 -2.91 -2.26
CA ALA A 160 44.62 -2.21 -1.08
C ALA A 160 45.79 -1.50 -0.38
N LEU A 161 45.52 -0.29 0.09
CA LEU A 161 46.41 0.49 0.94
C LEU A 161 45.75 0.64 2.31
N ASN A 162 46.41 0.17 3.35
CA ASN A 162 45.94 0.32 4.73
C ASN A 162 47.04 0.96 5.59
N ILE A 163 46.65 1.84 6.51
CA ILE A 163 47.54 2.39 7.52
C ILE A 163 47.13 1.79 8.87
N SER A 164 47.95 0.89 9.40
CA SER A 164 47.77 0.29 10.72
C SER A 164 49.03 0.50 11.55
N ASN A 165 48.90 1.01 12.78
CA ASN A 165 50.03 1.28 13.69
C ASN A 165 51.10 2.22 13.11
N GLY A 166 50.70 3.20 12.29
CA GLY A 166 51.63 4.15 11.66
C GLY A 166 52.48 3.57 10.52
N GLN A 167 52.18 2.35 10.08
CA GLN A 167 52.80 1.69 8.93
C GLN A 167 51.86 1.69 7.73
N LEU A 168 52.37 2.08 6.56
CA LEU A 168 51.66 1.95 5.30
C LEU A 168 51.86 0.52 4.78
N LYS A 169 50.75 -0.22 4.65
CA LYS A 169 50.71 -1.57 4.08
C LYS A 169 50.06 -1.53 2.70
N TYR A 170 50.83 -1.86 1.68
CA TYR A 170 50.35 -2.18 0.34
C TYR A 170 50.12 -3.69 0.24
N THR A 171 48.96 -4.11 -0.25
CA THR A 171 48.65 -5.50 -0.58
C THR A 171 48.04 -5.56 -1.97
N SER A 172 48.43 -6.53 -2.79
CA SER A 172 47.85 -6.77 -4.11
C SER A 172 47.54 -8.25 -4.30
N GLU A 173 46.39 -8.55 -4.88
CA GLU A 173 45.96 -9.91 -5.21
C GLU A 173 45.13 -9.88 -6.50
N PRO A 174 45.38 -10.78 -7.47
CA PRO A 174 44.72 -10.73 -8.76
C PRO A 174 43.20 -10.91 -8.69
N ILE A 175 42.49 -10.18 -9.56
CA ILE A 175 41.07 -10.34 -9.83
C ILE A 175 40.90 -11.18 -11.09
N VAL A 176 40.01 -12.17 -11.07
CA VAL A 176 39.71 -13.03 -12.22
C VAL A 176 38.23 -12.90 -12.57
N ILE A 177 37.94 -12.55 -13.82
CA ILE A 177 36.59 -12.49 -14.38
C ILE A 177 36.52 -13.49 -15.52
N GLY A 178 35.78 -14.58 -15.32
CA GLY A 178 35.64 -15.68 -16.27
C GLY A 178 34.83 -15.30 -17.50
N ASN A 179 34.87 -16.16 -18.52
CA ASN A 179 34.16 -15.95 -19.79
C ASN A 179 32.65 -15.75 -19.57
N TYR A 180 31.97 -15.05 -20.48
CA TYR A 180 30.51 -14.83 -20.46
C TYR A 180 29.96 -14.16 -19.19
N SER A 181 30.81 -13.52 -18.40
CA SER A 181 30.42 -12.86 -17.15
C SER A 181 29.95 -11.43 -17.38
N THR A 182 29.08 -10.94 -16.51
CA THR A 182 28.55 -9.57 -16.58
C THR A 182 28.76 -8.85 -15.25
N ILE A 183 29.35 -7.65 -15.31
CA ILE A 183 29.46 -6.73 -14.18
C ILE A 183 28.61 -5.50 -14.50
N GLY A 184 27.49 -5.36 -13.79
CA GLY A 184 26.57 -4.24 -13.94
C GLY A 184 27.26 -2.91 -13.59
N GLY A 185 26.79 -1.82 -14.20
CA GLY A 185 27.37 -0.49 -13.99
C GLY A 185 27.38 -0.05 -12.52
N ASN A 186 28.27 0.88 -12.18
CA ASN A 186 28.43 1.44 -10.83
C ASN A 186 28.76 0.39 -9.73
N SER A 187 29.26 -0.78 -10.12
CA SER A 187 29.64 -1.84 -9.17
C SER A 187 31.09 -1.69 -8.69
N ARG A 188 31.38 -2.16 -7.48
CA ARG A 188 32.73 -2.20 -6.89
C ARG A 188 33.21 -3.63 -6.75
N ILE A 189 34.36 -3.94 -7.31
CA ILE A 189 35.00 -5.27 -7.24
C ILE A 189 36.29 -5.14 -6.43
N GLY A 190 36.30 -5.79 -5.26
CA GLY A 190 37.43 -5.78 -4.35
C GLY A 190 38.61 -6.65 -4.79
N ILE A 191 39.76 -6.40 -4.15
CA ILE A 191 41.01 -7.17 -4.30
C ILE A 191 40.78 -8.67 -4.11
N GLY A 192 41.37 -9.50 -4.99
CA GLY A 192 41.33 -10.96 -4.89
C GLY A 192 40.00 -11.63 -5.26
N VAL A 193 39.02 -10.87 -5.77
CA VAL A 193 37.73 -11.43 -6.22
C VAL A 193 37.92 -12.37 -7.41
N LYS A 194 37.23 -13.51 -7.39
CA LYS A 194 37.18 -14.46 -8.49
C LYS A 194 35.74 -14.69 -8.93
N ILE A 195 35.44 -14.32 -10.16
CA ILE A 195 34.17 -14.56 -10.84
C ILE A 195 34.42 -15.69 -11.84
N ASP A 196 33.86 -16.86 -11.56
CA ASP A 196 33.93 -18.00 -12.47
C ASP A 196 33.03 -17.75 -13.70
N GLU A 197 33.15 -18.60 -14.73
CA GLU A 197 32.45 -18.44 -16.02
C GLU A 197 30.93 -18.22 -15.87
N GLY A 198 30.42 -17.21 -16.57
CA GLY A 198 28.99 -16.86 -16.58
C GLY A 198 28.48 -16.18 -15.31
N GLY A 199 29.37 -15.79 -14.38
CA GLY A 199 28.98 -15.07 -13.17
C GLY A 199 28.45 -13.67 -13.47
N ILE A 200 27.45 -13.23 -12.71
CA ILE A 200 26.79 -11.93 -12.89
C ILE A 200 26.87 -11.15 -11.58
N VAL A 201 27.32 -9.90 -11.66
CA VAL A 201 27.24 -8.92 -10.58
C VAL A 201 26.21 -7.87 -11.00
N GLU A 202 25.12 -7.74 -10.25
CA GLU A 202 24.07 -6.75 -10.53
C GLU A 202 24.59 -5.32 -10.37
N ALA A 203 23.99 -4.36 -11.07
CA ALA A 203 24.43 -2.97 -11.04
C ALA A 203 24.39 -2.37 -9.63
N GLY A 204 25.35 -1.49 -9.31
CA GLY A 204 25.47 -0.85 -7.99
C GLY A 204 25.98 -1.76 -6.87
N SER A 205 26.40 -2.99 -7.17
CA SER A 205 26.79 -3.96 -6.14
C SER A 205 28.22 -3.76 -5.63
N ASN A 206 28.46 -4.12 -4.37
CA ASN A 206 29.77 -4.02 -3.72
C ASN A 206 30.33 -5.40 -3.36
N VAL A 207 31.12 -5.99 -4.25
CA VAL A 207 31.73 -7.30 -4.07
C VAL A 207 32.97 -7.19 -3.18
N LEU A 208 32.85 -7.75 -1.97
CA LEU A 208 33.90 -7.68 -0.96
C LEU A 208 35.21 -8.38 -1.40
N PRO A 209 36.37 -7.95 -0.88
CA PRO A 209 37.65 -8.62 -1.14
C PRO A 209 37.61 -10.14 -0.95
N TYR A 210 38.33 -10.87 -1.80
CA TYR A 210 38.45 -12.34 -1.77
C TYR A 210 37.14 -13.12 -1.94
N THR A 211 36.06 -12.46 -2.36
CA THR A 211 34.79 -13.13 -2.68
C THR A 211 34.95 -14.00 -3.92
N ARG A 212 34.40 -15.21 -3.87
CA ARG A 212 34.32 -16.11 -5.02
C ARG A 212 32.88 -16.23 -5.49
N ILE A 213 32.61 -15.71 -6.69
CA ILE A 213 31.36 -15.86 -7.41
C ILE A 213 31.50 -17.12 -8.28
N GLY A 214 30.72 -18.14 -7.97
CA GLY A 214 30.75 -19.42 -8.68
C GLY A 214 30.19 -19.35 -10.10
N ARG A 215 30.36 -20.45 -10.84
CA ARG A 215 29.94 -20.55 -12.25
C ARG A 215 28.45 -20.29 -12.39
N GLY A 216 28.08 -19.31 -13.22
CA GLY A 216 26.68 -18.93 -13.42
C GLY A 216 26.00 -18.30 -12.21
N GLU A 217 26.70 -17.94 -11.15
CA GLU A 217 26.07 -17.31 -9.98
C GLU A 217 25.76 -15.83 -10.24
N VAL A 218 24.60 -15.36 -9.77
CA VAL A 218 24.18 -13.97 -9.80
C VAL A 218 24.26 -13.40 -8.39
N TRP A 219 25.04 -12.34 -8.23
CA TRP A 219 25.30 -11.69 -6.95
C TRP A 219 24.88 -10.22 -7.03
N GLY A 220 24.32 -9.68 -5.94
CA GLY A 220 23.95 -8.27 -5.87
C GLY A 220 23.83 -7.74 -4.46
N GLY A 221 23.77 -6.40 -4.34
CA GLY A 221 23.66 -5.68 -3.07
C GLY A 221 24.96 -5.06 -2.55
N ASN A 222 24.89 -4.43 -1.38
CA ASN A 222 26.03 -3.82 -0.68
C ASN A 222 26.02 -4.20 0.82
N PRO A 223 26.80 -5.22 1.23
CA PRO A 223 27.73 -6.02 0.43
C PRO A 223 27.00 -6.96 -0.54
N ALA A 224 27.66 -7.31 -1.65
CA ALA A 224 27.09 -8.23 -2.63
C ALA A 224 26.99 -9.65 -2.05
N VAL A 225 25.82 -10.26 -2.16
CA VAL A 225 25.53 -11.64 -1.73
C VAL A 225 25.00 -12.44 -2.92
N LEU A 226 25.12 -13.77 -2.86
CA LEU A 226 24.51 -14.66 -3.86
C LEU A 226 22.99 -14.46 -3.84
N ILE A 227 22.43 -14.05 -4.98
CA ILE A 227 20.99 -13.90 -5.17
C ILE A 227 20.41 -15.21 -5.74
N ARG A 228 21.07 -15.79 -6.74
CA ARG A 228 20.59 -17.00 -7.46
C ARG A 228 21.70 -17.67 -8.27
N LYS A 229 21.59 -18.96 -8.61
CA LYS A 229 22.46 -19.62 -9.62
C LYS A 229 21.73 -19.82 -10.96
N ARG A 230 22.41 -19.59 -12.08
CA ARG A 230 21.91 -19.78 -13.47
C ARG A 230 21.40 -21.20 -13.77
N HIS A 231 21.73 -22.18 -12.93
CA HIS A 231 21.33 -23.59 -13.09
C HIS A 231 20.28 -24.05 -12.05
N GLU A 232 19.83 -23.19 -11.14
CA GLU A 232 18.68 -23.46 -10.26
C GLU A 232 17.32 -23.33 -10.99
N TYR A 233 17.36 -23.20 -12.33
CA TYR A 233 16.23 -23.47 -13.22
C TYR A 233 16.53 -24.55 -14.29
N SER A 234 17.73 -25.15 -14.31
CA SER A 234 18.06 -26.18 -15.31
C SER A 234 17.83 -27.62 -14.85
N ASP A 235 17.70 -27.86 -13.54
CA ASP A 235 17.30 -29.18 -12.98
C ASP A 235 15.97 -29.11 -12.19
N SER A 236 15.19 -28.05 -12.38
CA SER A 236 13.75 -28.13 -12.19
C SER A 236 13.23 -29.14 -13.22
N PRO A 237 12.42 -30.16 -12.84
CA PRO A 237 11.85 -31.08 -13.82
C PRO A 237 11.20 -30.20 -14.86
N GLU A 238 11.64 -30.26 -16.13
CA GLU A 238 11.21 -29.38 -17.21
C GLU A 238 10.03 -28.56 -16.74
N VAL A 239 10.33 -27.41 -16.13
CA VAL A 239 9.37 -26.34 -16.26
C VAL A 239 9.62 -26.04 -17.73
N GLN A 240 8.94 -26.82 -18.60
CA GLN A 240 7.79 -26.27 -19.23
C GLN A 240 7.39 -25.07 -18.35
N SER A 241 8.00 -23.92 -18.66
CA SER A 241 7.12 -22.94 -19.21
C SER A 241 6.27 -23.78 -20.17
N SER A 242 5.12 -24.20 -19.66
CA SER A 242 3.97 -23.58 -20.22
C SER A 242 4.41 -22.13 -20.47
N VAL A 243 4.97 -21.88 -21.66
CA VAL A 243 4.16 -21.29 -22.70
C VAL A 243 2.75 -21.76 -22.36
N GLN A 244 2.14 -21.08 -21.38
CA GLN A 244 0.71 -20.96 -21.37
C GLN A 244 0.59 -20.27 -22.71
N GLN A 245 0.37 -21.08 -23.76
CA GLN A 245 -0.46 -20.65 -24.84
C GLN A 245 -1.61 -20.04 -24.08
N ILE A 246 -1.61 -18.70 -24.01
CA ILE A 246 -2.69 -17.97 -23.35
C ILE A 246 -3.91 -18.59 -23.98
N ASN A 247 -4.73 -19.21 -23.13
CA ASN A 247 -5.84 -20.00 -23.64
C ASN A 247 -6.65 -19.03 -24.50
N GLN A 248 -7.03 -19.43 -25.72
CA GLN A 248 -7.82 -18.57 -26.59
C GLN A 248 -9.08 -18.06 -25.87
N SER A 249 -9.64 -18.87 -24.96
CA SER A 249 -10.75 -18.44 -24.10
C SER A 249 -10.37 -17.29 -23.14
N GLU A 250 -9.15 -17.28 -22.63
CA GLU A 250 -8.65 -16.22 -21.74
C GLU A 250 -8.37 -14.93 -22.51
N LEU A 251 -7.71 -15.03 -23.66
CA LEU A 251 -7.47 -13.88 -24.52
C LEU A 251 -8.79 -13.28 -25.01
N ASN A 252 -9.74 -14.14 -25.39
CA ASN A 252 -11.09 -13.72 -25.74
C ASN A 252 -11.78 -13.00 -24.58
N ALA A 253 -11.62 -13.46 -23.33
CA ALA A 253 -12.20 -12.78 -22.17
C ALA A 253 -11.57 -11.40 -21.91
N ILE A 254 -10.25 -11.24 -22.10
CA ILE A 254 -9.56 -9.94 -21.99
C ILE A 254 -10.10 -8.96 -23.04
N ILE A 255 -10.18 -9.40 -24.29
CA ILE A 255 -10.69 -8.60 -25.40
C ILE A 255 -12.16 -8.24 -25.15
N ALA A 256 -12.99 -9.24 -24.86
CA ALA A 256 -14.42 -9.11 -24.57
C ALA A 256 -14.71 -8.06 -23.49
N ASN A 257 -13.99 -8.11 -22.37
CA ASN A 257 -14.15 -7.14 -21.30
C ASN A 257 -13.75 -5.73 -21.74
N ALA A 258 -12.68 -5.59 -22.52
CA ALA A 258 -12.19 -4.29 -22.98
C ALA A 258 -13.09 -3.63 -24.04
N ILE A 259 -13.76 -4.41 -24.90
CA ILE A 259 -14.68 -3.90 -25.93
C ILE A 259 -16.16 -4.05 -25.55
N HIS A 260 -16.45 -4.46 -24.31
CA HIS A 260 -17.79 -4.68 -23.76
C HIS A 260 -18.69 -5.61 -24.60
N LEU A 261 -18.12 -6.68 -25.14
CA LEU A 261 -18.85 -7.74 -25.87
C LEU A 261 -18.85 -9.06 -25.09
N PRO A 262 -19.83 -9.96 -25.31
CA PRO A 262 -19.77 -11.32 -24.77
C PRO A 262 -18.53 -12.06 -25.29
N PRO A 263 -17.84 -12.88 -24.47
CA PRO A 263 -16.67 -13.66 -24.92
C PRO A 263 -16.94 -14.57 -26.13
N GLU A 264 -18.20 -14.99 -26.31
CA GLU A 264 -18.68 -15.82 -27.41
C GLU A 264 -18.66 -15.07 -28.77
N GLU A 265 -18.70 -13.74 -28.75
CA GLU A 265 -18.69 -12.90 -29.95
C GLU A 265 -17.25 -12.55 -30.42
N ILE A 266 -16.22 -12.91 -29.63
CA ILE A 266 -14.82 -12.69 -29.98
C ILE A 266 -14.34 -13.79 -30.93
N THR A 267 -14.44 -13.51 -32.23
CA THR A 267 -13.99 -14.38 -33.31
C THR A 267 -12.64 -13.95 -33.89
N ASP A 268 -11.98 -14.82 -34.65
CA ASP A 268 -10.76 -14.48 -35.39
C ASP A 268 -10.95 -13.40 -36.45
N GLU A 269 -12.19 -13.21 -36.90
CA GLU A 269 -12.54 -12.22 -37.91
C GLU A 269 -12.82 -10.84 -37.28
N LEU A 270 -13.00 -10.76 -35.96
CA LEU A 270 -13.26 -9.51 -35.25
C LEU A 270 -11.97 -8.68 -35.14
N ASP A 271 -12.00 -7.45 -35.64
CA ASP A 271 -10.88 -6.53 -35.63
C ASP A 271 -11.34 -5.06 -35.44
N SER A 272 -10.37 -4.15 -35.30
CA SER A 272 -10.64 -2.72 -35.13
C SER A 272 -11.30 -2.03 -36.33
N TYR A 273 -11.33 -2.67 -37.51
CA TYR A 273 -11.98 -2.12 -38.71
C TYR A 273 -13.46 -2.50 -38.80
N ASN A 274 -13.87 -3.61 -38.18
CA ASN A 274 -15.25 -4.10 -38.21
C ASN A 274 -15.97 -4.05 -36.85
N CYS A 275 -15.27 -3.74 -35.76
CA CYS A 275 -15.84 -3.52 -34.44
C CYS A 275 -15.59 -2.08 -33.97
N MET A 276 -16.62 -1.23 -33.97
CA MET A 276 -16.50 0.15 -33.50
C MET A 276 -16.10 0.27 -32.02
N ALA A 277 -16.45 -0.73 -31.20
CA ALA A 277 -16.06 -0.77 -29.79
C ALA A 277 -14.57 -1.10 -29.58
N TRP A 278 -13.89 -1.60 -30.62
CA TRP A 278 -12.45 -1.83 -30.62
C TRP A 278 -11.69 -0.56 -31.02
N ASP A 279 -11.88 0.49 -30.23
CA ASP A 279 -11.26 1.78 -30.42
C ASP A 279 -9.89 1.89 -29.72
N SER A 280 -9.31 3.08 -29.73
CA SER A 280 -8.03 3.35 -29.05
C SER A 280 -8.09 3.14 -27.53
N LEU A 281 -9.26 3.31 -26.90
CA LEU A 281 -9.43 3.17 -25.46
C LEU A 281 -9.52 1.69 -25.07
N ALA A 282 -10.21 0.88 -25.87
CA ALA A 282 -10.24 -0.58 -25.71
C ALA A 282 -8.83 -1.18 -25.83
N LYS A 283 -8.02 -0.73 -26.80
CA LYS A 283 -6.63 -1.18 -26.95
C LYS A 283 -5.78 -0.90 -25.70
N MET A 284 -6.00 0.23 -25.05
CA MET A 284 -5.34 0.60 -23.79
C MET A 284 -5.78 -0.29 -22.63
N ALA A 285 -7.08 -0.59 -22.54
CA ALA A 285 -7.62 -1.52 -21.53
C ALA A 285 -7.09 -2.95 -21.72
N ILE A 286 -6.91 -3.39 -22.98
CA ILE A 286 -6.25 -4.66 -23.30
C ILE A 286 -4.81 -4.64 -22.82
N ALA A 287 -4.03 -3.61 -23.16
CA ALA A 287 -2.63 -3.50 -22.75
C ALA A 287 -2.46 -3.51 -21.21
N ALA A 288 -3.34 -2.82 -20.48
CA ALA A 288 -3.35 -2.83 -19.01
C ALA A 288 -3.73 -4.22 -18.46
N SER A 289 -4.71 -4.88 -19.05
CA SER A 289 -5.10 -6.25 -18.67
C SER A 289 -3.98 -7.26 -18.89
N LEU A 290 -3.16 -7.09 -19.95
CA LEU A 290 -1.97 -7.90 -20.19
C LEU A 290 -0.90 -7.68 -19.12
N TYR A 291 -0.73 -6.44 -18.65
CA TYR A 291 0.16 -6.14 -17.52
C TYR A 291 -0.34 -6.79 -16.23
N ASP A 292 -1.61 -6.60 -15.89
CA ASP A 292 -2.21 -7.10 -14.66
C ASP A 292 -2.23 -8.64 -14.59
N ARG A 293 -2.41 -9.32 -15.72
CA ARG A 293 -2.52 -10.79 -15.80
C ARG A 293 -1.17 -11.48 -16.01
N PHE A 294 -0.31 -10.90 -16.84
CA PHE A 294 0.89 -11.57 -17.35
C PHE A 294 2.18 -10.78 -17.11
N ALA A 295 2.13 -9.62 -16.45
CA ALA A 295 3.26 -8.69 -16.32
C ALA A 295 3.82 -8.20 -17.68
N ILE A 296 3.05 -8.31 -18.76
CA ILE A 296 3.48 -7.93 -20.10
C ILE A 296 3.31 -6.41 -20.25
N ARG A 297 4.44 -5.69 -20.30
CA ARG A 297 4.45 -4.25 -20.57
C ARG A 297 4.42 -4.00 -22.07
N VAL A 298 3.27 -3.57 -22.59
CA VAL A 298 3.14 -3.20 -24.00
C VAL A 298 3.72 -1.80 -24.23
N PRO A 299 4.73 -1.62 -25.10
CA PRO A 299 5.27 -0.30 -25.42
C PRO A 299 4.18 0.63 -26.00
N PRO A 300 4.17 1.94 -25.69
CA PRO A 300 3.10 2.86 -26.13
C PRO A 300 2.79 2.85 -27.64
N ARG A 301 3.82 2.64 -28.48
CA ARG A 301 3.66 2.58 -29.96
C ARG A 301 3.08 1.26 -30.45
N GLU A 302 3.13 0.21 -29.63
CA GLU A 302 2.62 -1.12 -29.96
C GLU A 302 1.17 -1.30 -29.50
N ILE A 303 0.71 -0.54 -28.49
CA ILE A 303 -0.69 -0.57 -28.04
C ILE A 303 -1.65 -0.31 -29.21
N PHE A 304 -1.34 0.64 -30.08
CA PHE A 304 -2.21 0.98 -31.21
C PHE A 304 -2.21 -0.05 -32.34
N LYS A 305 -1.31 -1.04 -32.29
CA LYS A 305 -1.25 -2.18 -33.23
C LYS A 305 -2.03 -3.40 -32.75
N LEU A 306 -2.64 -3.33 -31.57
CA LEU A 306 -3.53 -4.36 -31.03
C LEU A 306 -4.88 -4.30 -31.77
N ASP A 307 -4.87 -4.61 -33.07
CA ASP A 307 -6.01 -4.43 -33.98
C ASP A 307 -6.89 -5.67 -34.10
N SER A 308 -6.41 -6.83 -33.65
CA SER A 308 -7.08 -8.12 -33.74
C SER A 308 -6.57 -9.08 -32.67
N ARG A 309 -7.31 -10.18 -32.42
CA ARG A 309 -6.84 -11.27 -31.55
C ARG A 309 -5.43 -11.75 -31.92
N LYS A 310 -5.21 -11.97 -33.21
CA LYS A 310 -3.91 -12.43 -33.74
C LYS A 310 -2.77 -11.46 -33.46
N SER A 311 -3.00 -10.15 -33.60
CA SER A 311 -1.97 -9.15 -33.29
C SER A 311 -1.57 -9.15 -31.81
N ILE A 312 -2.51 -9.46 -30.92
CA ILE A 312 -2.26 -9.58 -29.48
C ILE A 312 -1.49 -10.88 -29.19
N GLU A 313 -1.86 -12.00 -29.82
CA GLU A 313 -1.12 -13.27 -29.74
C GLU A 313 0.33 -13.13 -30.23
N GLU A 314 0.55 -12.43 -31.34
CA GLU A 314 1.88 -12.15 -31.89
C GLU A 314 2.74 -11.31 -30.94
N LEU A 315 2.15 -10.29 -30.29
CA LEU A 315 2.84 -9.48 -29.30
C LEU A 315 3.25 -10.29 -28.07
N ILE A 316 2.35 -11.14 -27.59
CA ILE A 316 2.60 -12.03 -26.45
C ILE A 316 3.67 -13.06 -26.81
N PHE A 317 3.60 -13.62 -28.02
CA PHE A 317 4.61 -14.55 -28.54
C PHE A 317 5.98 -13.89 -28.68
N ALA A 318 6.03 -12.61 -29.10
CA ALA A 318 7.26 -11.84 -29.19
C ALA A 318 7.85 -11.55 -27.79
N HIS A 319 7.02 -11.23 -26.80
CA HIS A 319 7.43 -11.03 -25.40
C HIS A 319 7.89 -12.32 -24.72
N THR A 320 7.38 -13.48 -25.13
CA THR A 320 7.77 -14.78 -24.57
C THR A 320 9.02 -15.37 -25.24
N ASN A 321 9.42 -14.90 -26.42
CA ASN A 321 10.60 -15.42 -27.16
C ASN A 321 11.79 -14.45 -27.27
N ASN A 322 11.66 -13.15 -26.94
CA ASN A 322 12.75 -12.18 -27.03
C ASN A 322 12.84 -11.28 -25.78
N ASP A 323 14.06 -11.11 -25.25
CA ASP A 323 14.45 -10.08 -24.29
C ASP A 323 14.17 -8.67 -24.88
N LEU A 324 13.07 -8.05 -24.47
CA LEU A 324 12.91 -6.59 -24.60
C LEU A 324 13.73 -5.87 -23.51
N PRO A 325 14.36 -4.74 -23.82
CA PRO A 325 15.19 -4.01 -22.86
C PRO A 325 14.32 -3.30 -21.81
N ASP A 326 14.83 -3.28 -20.57
CA ASP A 326 14.30 -2.62 -19.37
C ASP A 326 13.09 -3.26 -18.67
N SER A 327 13.36 -4.38 -17.98
CA SER A 327 12.61 -4.83 -16.80
C SER A 327 13.48 -4.76 -15.53
N SER A 328 14.02 -3.57 -15.24
CA SER A 328 14.57 -3.30 -13.90
C SER A 328 13.51 -2.61 -13.05
N VAL A 329 13.49 -2.95 -11.76
CA VAL A 329 12.53 -2.56 -10.71
C VAL A 329 11.26 -3.42 -10.65
N ALA A 330 11.44 -4.67 -10.23
CA ALA A 330 10.45 -5.39 -9.44
C ALA A 330 11.20 -6.00 -8.24
N GLU A 331 10.89 -5.54 -7.03
CA GLU A 331 11.43 -6.14 -5.80
C GLU A 331 10.99 -7.61 -5.73
N SER A 332 11.96 -8.51 -5.53
CA SER A 332 11.69 -9.93 -5.38
C SER A 332 11.04 -10.18 -4.02
N PRO A 333 9.98 -11.01 -3.92
CA PRO A 333 9.37 -11.33 -2.65
C PRO A 333 10.32 -12.16 -1.77
N PRO A 334 10.26 -12.03 -0.44
CA PRO A 334 11.05 -12.84 0.47
C PRO A 334 10.56 -14.29 0.48
N ASP A 335 11.52 -15.21 0.57
CA ASP A 335 11.42 -16.67 0.73
C ASP A 335 10.04 -17.27 1.06
N GLY A 336 9.58 -18.19 0.20
CA GLY A 336 8.64 -19.26 0.55
C GLY A 336 7.30 -19.24 -0.19
N ASN A 337 7.18 -20.12 -1.20
CA ASN A 337 5.90 -20.57 -1.79
C ASN A 337 5.02 -19.46 -2.43
N THR A 338 5.52 -18.81 -3.49
CA THR A 338 4.95 -17.62 -4.15
C THR A 338 3.70 -17.83 -5.02
N ASN A 339 2.97 -18.95 -4.90
CA ASN A 339 1.73 -19.19 -5.67
C ASN A 339 0.45 -19.16 -4.81
N ALA A 340 0.53 -18.89 -3.51
CA ALA A 340 -0.64 -18.82 -2.64
C ALA A 340 -0.82 -17.41 -2.08
N ILE A 341 -1.69 -16.61 -2.70
CA ILE A 341 -2.27 -15.45 -2.00
C ILE A 341 -3.14 -15.94 -0.84
N PRO A 342 -3.27 -15.18 0.26
CA PRO A 342 -4.10 -15.59 1.39
C PRO A 342 -5.57 -15.78 0.96
N ALA A 343 -6.22 -16.82 1.49
CA ALA A 343 -7.64 -17.07 1.23
C ALA A 343 -8.55 -15.98 1.80
N ASN A 344 -8.13 -15.33 2.90
CA ASN A 344 -8.85 -14.20 3.48
C ASN A 344 -8.47 -12.90 2.74
N PRO A 345 -9.41 -12.23 2.04
CA PRO A 345 -9.11 -11.05 1.24
C PRO A 345 -8.63 -9.84 2.09
N GLU A 346 -8.95 -9.81 3.39
CA GLU A 346 -8.50 -8.74 4.30
C GLU A 346 -6.97 -8.73 4.51
N LEU A 347 -6.26 -9.81 4.12
CA LEU A 347 -4.81 -9.92 4.22
C LEU A 347 -4.07 -9.59 2.91
N LEU A 348 -4.78 -9.47 1.78
CA LEU A 348 -4.19 -9.14 0.47
C LEU A 348 -3.35 -7.85 0.50
N PRO A 349 -3.72 -6.78 1.23
CA PRO A 349 -2.92 -5.55 1.28
C PRO A 349 -1.52 -5.69 1.88
N LEU A 350 -1.24 -6.81 2.57
CA LEU A 350 0.07 -7.07 3.16
C LEU A 350 1.10 -7.56 2.12
N TYR A 351 0.66 -7.92 0.92
CA TYR A 351 1.48 -8.49 -0.14
C TYR A 351 1.70 -7.46 -1.27
N PRO A 352 2.75 -7.64 -2.11
CA PRO A 352 3.00 -6.75 -3.23
C PRO A 352 1.78 -6.66 -4.19
N PRO A 353 1.30 -5.45 -4.52
CA PRO A 353 0.13 -5.23 -5.38
C PRO A 353 0.15 -6.00 -6.71
N GLU A 354 1.31 -6.04 -7.36
CA GLU A 354 1.48 -6.70 -8.66
C GLU A 354 1.28 -8.21 -8.55
N THR A 355 1.90 -8.84 -7.55
CA THR A 355 1.78 -10.27 -7.28
C THR A 355 0.34 -10.67 -6.95
N VAL A 356 -0.33 -9.85 -6.11
CA VAL A 356 -1.73 -10.09 -5.76
C VAL A 356 -2.64 -9.95 -6.98
N THR A 357 -2.49 -8.88 -7.75
CA THR A 357 -3.34 -8.63 -8.93
C THR A 357 -3.23 -9.76 -9.95
N GLN A 358 -2.02 -10.25 -10.20
CA GLN A 358 -1.77 -11.40 -11.08
C GLN A 358 -2.42 -12.69 -10.55
N ALA A 359 -2.28 -12.97 -9.26
CA ALA A 359 -2.88 -14.15 -8.64
C ALA A 359 -4.41 -14.11 -8.68
N LEU A 360 -5.02 -12.95 -8.39
CA LEU A 360 -6.47 -12.73 -8.52
C LEU A 360 -6.95 -12.93 -9.95
N ALA A 361 -6.17 -12.47 -10.93
CA ALA A 361 -6.53 -12.61 -12.33
C ALA A 361 -6.52 -14.07 -12.79
N ARG A 362 -5.62 -14.91 -12.26
CA ARG A 362 -5.60 -16.35 -12.49
C ARG A 362 -6.82 -17.05 -11.87
N LEU A 363 -7.14 -16.77 -10.60
CA LEU A 363 -8.29 -17.36 -9.91
C LEU A 363 -9.62 -17.00 -10.58
N SER A 364 -9.73 -15.80 -11.15
CA SER A 364 -10.94 -15.34 -11.82
C SER A 364 -11.37 -16.15 -13.05
N GLN A 365 -10.51 -17.05 -13.55
CA GLN A 365 -10.80 -17.96 -14.66
C GLN A 365 -11.72 -19.13 -14.25
N GLU A 366 -11.70 -19.51 -12.97
CA GLU A 366 -12.35 -20.74 -12.50
C GLU A 366 -13.80 -20.52 -12.03
N GLU A 367 -14.17 -19.27 -11.70
CA GLU A 367 -15.49 -18.93 -11.15
C GLU A 367 -16.34 -18.07 -12.11
N VAL A 368 -17.04 -18.73 -13.04
CA VAL A 368 -18.13 -18.08 -13.80
C VAL A 368 -19.40 -18.07 -12.94
N VAL A 369 -19.56 -17.04 -12.10
CA VAL A 369 -20.78 -16.86 -11.30
C VAL A 369 -21.88 -16.22 -12.17
N GLN A 370 -22.83 -17.04 -12.62
CA GLN A 370 -24.09 -16.58 -13.20
C GLN A 370 -25.09 -16.24 -12.07
N GLY A 371 -25.71 -15.05 -12.12
CA GLY A 371 -27.01 -14.82 -11.47
C GLY A 371 -27.15 -13.72 -10.40
N GLN A 372 -26.15 -12.86 -10.15
CA GLN A 372 -26.35 -11.66 -9.32
C GLN A 372 -26.48 -10.39 -10.17
N ALA A 373 -27.40 -9.50 -9.79
CA ALA A 373 -27.51 -8.18 -10.38
C ALA A 373 -26.21 -7.40 -10.11
N LYS A 374 -25.40 -7.20 -11.16
CA LYS A 374 -24.13 -6.47 -11.07
C LYS A 374 -24.42 -5.00 -10.78
N LYS A 375 -23.78 -4.46 -9.73
CA LYS A 375 -23.72 -3.01 -9.51
C LYS A 375 -22.58 -2.45 -10.35
N THR A 376 -22.69 -1.19 -10.77
CA THR A 376 -21.67 -0.55 -11.62
C THR A 376 -20.88 0.51 -10.85
N ILE A 377 -19.57 0.56 -11.05
CA ILE A 377 -18.73 1.72 -10.73
C ILE A 377 -18.51 2.50 -12.02
N VAL A 378 -19.04 3.73 -12.10
CA VAL A 378 -18.79 4.60 -13.26
C VAL A 378 -17.68 5.59 -12.91
N VAL A 379 -16.60 5.60 -13.68
CA VAL A 379 -15.45 6.48 -13.47
C VAL A 379 -15.42 7.57 -14.53
N ALA A 380 -15.39 8.82 -14.11
CA ALA A 380 -15.20 9.98 -14.97
C ALA A 380 -13.91 10.71 -14.58
N ALA A 381 -13.12 11.14 -15.56
CA ALA A 381 -11.83 11.77 -15.32
C ALA A 381 -11.49 12.87 -16.33
N THR A 382 -10.58 13.78 -15.96
CA THR A 382 -9.98 14.77 -16.88
C THR A 382 -8.92 14.16 -17.82
N PHE A 383 -8.48 12.93 -17.53
CA PHE A 383 -7.46 12.19 -18.27
C PHE A 383 -7.96 10.78 -18.62
N THR A 384 -7.25 10.07 -19.50
CA THR A 384 -7.60 8.71 -19.92
C THR A 384 -7.35 7.73 -18.77
N VAL A 385 -8.40 7.01 -18.39
CA VAL A 385 -8.51 6.29 -17.11
C VAL A 385 -8.79 4.79 -17.26
N GLN A 386 -9.16 4.36 -18.46
CA GLN A 386 -9.51 2.99 -18.83
C GLN A 386 -8.52 1.92 -18.35
N PRO A 387 -7.18 2.16 -18.33
CA PRO A 387 -6.23 1.19 -17.79
C PRO A 387 -6.49 0.72 -16.35
N LEU A 388 -7.21 1.47 -15.51
CA LEU A 388 -7.48 1.05 -14.14
C LEU A 388 -8.57 -0.02 -14.01
N GLY A 389 -9.38 -0.23 -15.07
CA GLY A 389 -10.60 -1.03 -15.01
C GLY A 389 -10.36 -2.48 -14.58
N SER A 390 -9.35 -3.12 -15.17
CA SER A 390 -8.99 -4.51 -14.90
C SER A 390 -8.63 -4.72 -13.43
N THR A 391 -7.73 -3.89 -12.89
CA THR A 391 -7.33 -3.98 -11.48
C THR A 391 -8.53 -3.76 -10.55
N LEU A 392 -9.33 -2.71 -10.80
CA LEU A 392 -10.48 -2.39 -9.95
C LEU A 392 -11.50 -3.53 -9.89
N GLU A 393 -11.82 -4.16 -11.02
CA GLU A 393 -12.73 -5.31 -11.06
C GLU A 393 -12.17 -6.53 -10.31
N LEU A 394 -10.90 -6.86 -10.54
CA LEU A 394 -10.24 -8.01 -9.90
C LEU A 394 -10.23 -7.87 -8.38
N TRP A 395 -9.83 -6.71 -7.88
CA TRP A 395 -9.78 -6.45 -6.44
C TRP A 395 -11.16 -6.37 -5.82
N CYS A 396 -12.15 -5.71 -6.44
CA CYS A 396 -13.52 -5.70 -5.95
C CYS A 396 -14.11 -7.13 -5.85
N ARG A 397 -13.83 -7.98 -6.85
CA ARG A 397 -14.25 -9.39 -6.83
C ARG A 397 -13.60 -10.18 -5.69
N ALA A 398 -12.33 -9.94 -5.38
CA ALA A 398 -11.63 -10.60 -4.28
C ALA A 398 -12.34 -10.40 -2.93
N PHE A 399 -12.94 -9.23 -2.71
CA PHE A 399 -13.74 -8.91 -1.53
C PHE A 399 -15.22 -9.35 -1.64
N GLN A 400 -15.57 -10.21 -2.60
CA GLN A 400 -16.93 -10.65 -2.88
C GLN A 400 -17.91 -9.50 -3.20
N MET A 401 -17.38 -8.44 -3.82
CA MET A 401 -18.14 -7.28 -4.29
C MET A 401 -18.05 -7.19 -5.82
N PRO A 402 -18.77 -8.03 -6.60
CA PRO A 402 -18.64 -8.06 -8.05
C PRO A 402 -19.28 -6.83 -8.70
N PHE A 403 -18.54 -5.73 -8.73
CA PHE A 403 -18.87 -4.54 -9.51
C PHE A 403 -18.42 -4.72 -10.96
N SER A 404 -19.22 -4.23 -11.91
CA SER A 404 -18.74 -3.90 -13.25
C SER A 404 -18.15 -2.49 -13.25
N VAL A 405 -17.11 -2.26 -14.05
CA VAL A 405 -16.53 -0.93 -14.20
C VAL A 405 -16.88 -0.35 -15.57
N GLU A 406 -17.42 0.86 -15.57
CA GLU A 406 -17.76 1.63 -16.77
C GLU A 406 -17.06 3.00 -16.70
N PHE A 407 -16.85 3.61 -17.86
CA PHE A 407 -16.15 4.89 -17.97
C PHE A 407 -17.03 5.91 -18.68
N ALA A 408 -17.15 7.10 -18.11
CA ALA A 408 -17.81 8.21 -18.76
C ALA A 408 -16.94 8.79 -19.88
N GLU A 409 -17.57 9.55 -20.77
CA GLU A 409 -16.90 10.24 -21.87
C GLU A 409 -15.73 11.11 -21.40
N PHE A 410 -14.64 11.06 -22.15
CA PHE A 410 -13.37 11.71 -21.80
C PHE A 410 -13.53 13.22 -21.65
N ASN A 411 -13.03 13.77 -20.53
CA ASN A 411 -12.97 15.21 -20.25
C ASN A 411 -14.34 15.93 -20.34
N GLN A 412 -15.40 15.25 -19.89
CA GLN A 412 -16.77 15.78 -19.79
C GLN A 412 -17.28 15.79 -18.34
N LEU A 413 -16.40 15.97 -17.34
CA LEU A 413 -16.75 15.85 -15.92
C LEU A 413 -17.99 16.66 -15.50
N GLU A 414 -18.03 17.94 -15.84
CA GLU A 414 -19.14 18.83 -15.49
C GLU A 414 -20.43 18.40 -16.17
N GLN A 415 -20.36 18.01 -17.44
CA GLN A 415 -21.52 17.50 -18.18
C GLN A 415 -22.01 16.19 -17.57
N THR A 416 -21.12 15.28 -17.19
CA THR A 416 -21.44 14.02 -16.54
C THR A 416 -22.07 14.23 -15.15
N LEU A 417 -21.62 15.23 -14.39
CA LEU A 417 -22.19 15.57 -13.07
C LEU A 417 -23.54 16.30 -13.15
N LEU A 418 -23.76 17.11 -14.19
CA LEU A 418 -24.92 18.00 -14.25
C LEU A 418 -26.05 17.50 -15.16
N SER A 419 -25.74 16.77 -16.23
CA SER A 419 -26.72 16.40 -17.25
C SER A 419 -27.75 15.37 -16.74
N PRO A 420 -29.05 15.54 -17.02
CA PRO A 420 -30.09 14.62 -16.53
C PRO A 420 -29.97 13.19 -17.09
N ASN A 421 -29.35 13.02 -18.26
CA ASN A 421 -29.21 11.74 -18.95
C ASN A 421 -27.78 11.19 -18.89
N SER A 422 -26.94 11.66 -17.96
CA SER A 422 -25.56 11.18 -17.84
C SER A 422 -25.49 9.80 -17.19
N ASP A 423 -24.38 9.10 -17.43
CA ASP A 423 -24.09 7.79 -16.81
C ASP A 423 -24.16 7.86 -15.28
N PHE A 424 -23.73 8.97 -14.68
CA PHE A 424 -23.78 9.18 -13.24
C PHE A 424 -25.20 9.28 -12.67
N ILE A 425 -26.14 9.87 -13.41
CA ILE A 425 -27.55 9.98 -13.00
C ILE A 425 -28.28 8.67 -13.26
N ASN A 426 -27.97 7.99 -14.36
CA ASN A 426 -28.54 6.69 -14.72
C ASN A 426 -28.07 5.56 -13.79
N ASN A 427 -26.85 5.65 -13.24
CA ASN A 427 -26.31 4.67 -12.30
C ASN A 427 -26.93 4.82 -10.90
N GLN A 428 -28.21 4.47 -10.70
CA GLN A 428 -28.89 4.70 -9.42
C GLN A 428 -28.41 3.80 -8.27
N ASN A 429 -28.02 2.55 -8.59
CA ASN A 429 -27.69 1.52 -7.60
C ASN A 429 -26.18 1.22 -7.47
N GLY A 430 -25.35 1.96 -8.20
CA GLY A 430 -23.89 1.84 -8.19
C GLY A 430 -23.17 3.07 -7.63
N LEU A 431 -21.84 3.06 -7.73
CA LEU A 431 -20.96 4.14 -7.30
C LEU A 431 -20.47 4.96 -8.50
N ASN A 432 -20.21 6.23 -8.26
CA ASN A 432 -19.63 7.12 -9.25
C ASN A 432 -18.33 7.72 -8.70
N VAL A 433 -17.32 7.83 -9.55
CA VAL A 433 -15.97 8.27 -9.19
C VAL A 433 -15.54 9.41 -10.09
N VAL A 434 -15.10 10.52 -9.50
CA VAL A 434 -14.50 11.67 -10.20
C VAL A 434 -13.01 11.69 -9.90
N LEU A 435 -12.20 11.65 -10.96
CA LEU A 435 -10.75 11.77 -10.87
C LEU A 435 -10.28 13.04 -11.61
N THR A 436 -9.43 13.81 -10.97
CA THR A 436 -8.91 15.05 -11.55
C THR A 436 -7.45 15.25 -11.17
N ARG A 437 -6.73 16.03 -11.99
CA ARG A 437 -5.31 16.36 -11.78
C ARG A 437 -5.04 17.87 -11.96
N PRO A 438 -4.04 18.44 -11.26
CA PRO A 438 -3.76 19.87 -11.32
C PRO A 438 -3.51 20.39 -12.74
N GLU A 439 -2.86 19.59 -13.59
CA GLU A 439 -2.44 19.98 -14.94
C GLU A 439 -3.62 20.35 -15.86
N ASP A 440 -4.80 19.77 -15.62
CA ASP A 440 -5.98 20.02 -16.46
C ASP A 440 -6.80 21.23 -15.96
N LEU A 441 -6.60 21.61 -14.70
CA LEU A 441 -7.23 22.78 -14.08
C LEU A 441 -6.46 24.07 -14.36
N ILE A 442 -5.12 24.00 -14.40
CA ILE A 442 -4.25 25.15 -14.64
C ILE A 442 -4.09 25.36 -16.15
N SER A 443 -4.32 26.59 -16.62
CA SER A 443 -4.20 26.93 -18.05
C SER A 443 -3.80 28.38 -18.27
N ASP A 444 -3.47 28.75 -19.51
CA ASP A 444 -3.03 30.11 -19.87
C ASP A 444 -4.02 31.22 -19.49
N GLY A 445 -5.32 30.90 -19.37
CA GLY A 445 -6.38 31.82 -18.93
C GLY A 445 -6.76 31.73 -17.45
N ASP A 446 -6.23 30.73 -16.73
CA ASP A 446 -6.45 30.49 -15.30
C ASP A 446 -5.13 29.99 -14.68
N PRO A 447 -4.15 30.89 -14.48
CA PRO A 447 -2.78 30.52 -14.12
C PRO A 447 -2.66 29.91 -12.72
N ASP A 448 -3.68 30.07 -11.87
CA ASP A 448 -3.77 29.44 -10.54
C ASP A 448 -4.75 28.26 -10.51
N GLY A 449 -5.46 27.98 -11.62
CA GLY A 449 -6.44 26.89 -11.77
C GLY A 449 -7.71 27.02 -10.94
N MET A 450 -7.89 28.14 -10.23
CA MET A 450 -8.94 28.33 -9.23
C MET A 450 -10.32 28.51 -9.83
N ILE A 451 -10.41 29.10 -11.02
CA ILE A 451 -11.70 29.36 -11.67
C ILE A 451 -12.28 28.03 -12.16
N ARG A 452 -11.48 27.22 -12.86
CA ARG A 452 -11.90 25.89 -13.32
C ARG A 452 -12.17 24.94 -12.17
N ALA A 453 -11.31 24.94 -11.16
CA ALA A 453 -11.52 24.13 -9.96
C ALA A 453 -12.81 24.55 -9.23
N GLY A 454 -13.10 25.86 -9.12
CA GLY A 454 -14.36 26.36 -8.58
C GLY A 454 -15.59 25.87 -9.34
N GLN A 455 -15.57 25.90 -10.67
CA GLN A 455 -16.66 25.42 -11.51
C GLN A 455 -16.92 23.91 -11.34
N LEU A 456 -15.85 23.11 -11.34
CA LEU A 456 -15.96 21.67 -11.12
C LEU A 456 -16.48 21.37 -9.70
N LEU A 457 -16.01 22.12 -8.70
CA LEU A 457 -16.48 22.00 -7.31
C LEU A 457 -17.97 22.30 -7.19
N GLU A 458 -18.48 23.34 -7.85
CA GLU A 458 -19.91 23.65 -7.89
C GLU A 458 -20.73 22.51 -8.51
N ALA A 459 -20.22 21.89 -9.58
CA ALA A 459 -20.84 20.72 -10.20
C ALA A 459 -20.88 19.51 -9.24
N ILE A 460 -19.79 19.27 -8.51
CA ILE A 460 -19.70 18.22 -7.48
C ILE A 460 -20.70 18.48 -6.35
N ILE A 461 -20.77 19.71 -5.82
CA ILE A 461 -21.72 20.10 -4.77
C ILE A 461 -23.16 19.88 -5.24
N SER A 462 -23.48 20.34 -6.45
CA SER A 462 -24.80 20.17 -7.06
C SER A 462 -25.17 18.68 -7.20
N TYR A 463 -24.22 17.84 -7.61
CA TYR A 463 -24.44 16.39 -7.67
C TYR A 463 -24.64 15.77 -6.28
N ALA A 464 -23.74 16.05 -5.33
CA ALA A 464 -23.77 15.49 -3.98
C ALA A 464 -25.05 15.85 -3.20
N SER A 465 -25.62 17.03 -3.47
CA SER A 465 -26.91 17.46 -2.91
C SER A 465 -28.09 16.59 -3.36
N ARG A 466 -28.00 15.98 -4.55
CA ARG A 466 -29.04 15.13 -5.15
C ARG A 466 -28.82 13.65 -4.84
N LYS A 467 -27.57 13.19 -4.89
CA LYS A 467 -27.20 11.79 -4.64
C LYS A 467 -25.92 11.71 -3.82
N LYS A 468 -26.01 11.06 -2.65
CA LYS A 468 -24.86 10.79 -1.76
C LYS A 468 -24.06 9.59 -2.26
N GLY A 469 -22.80 9.50 -1.84
CA GLY A 469 -21.88 8.41 -2.13
C GLY A 469 -20.99 8.63 -3.36
N LEU A 470 -20.87 9.87 -3.84
CA LEU A 470 -19.91 10.23 -4.89
C LEU A 470 -18.48 10.12 -4.34
N ILE A 471 -17.60 9.42 -5.04
CA ILE A 471 -16.16 9.39 -4.73
C ILE A 471 -15.47 10.48 -5.54
N VAL A 472 -14.68 11.33 -4.90
CA VAL A 472 -13.94 12.42 -5.55
C VAL A 472 -12.48 12.37 -5.12
N SER A 473 -11.55 12.40 -6.07
CA SER A 473 -10.13 12.43 -5.73
C SER A 473 -9.67 13.80 -5.21
N ASN A 474 -8.75 13.79 -4.25
CA ASN A 474 -7.87 14.93 -4.06
C ASN A 474 -6.91 15.07 -5.26
N LEU A 475 -6.17 16.18 -5.30
CA LEU A 475 -5.28 16.48 -6.43
C LEU A 475 -3.88 15.89 -6.21
N PRO A 476 -3.40 15.01 -7.11
CA PRO A 476 -2.05 14.46 -7.03
C PRO A 476 -0.98 15.52 -7.33
N PRO A 477 0.30 15.24 -7.01
CA PRO A 477 1.41 16.03 -7.55
C PRO A 477 1.39 16.04 -9.09
N VAL A 478 1.85 17.12 -9.69
CA VAL A 478 2.03 17.21 -11.15
C VAL A 478 3.06 16.18 -11.60
N VAL A 479 2.73 15.37 -12.59
CA VAL A 479 3.63 14.37 -13.18
C VAL A 479 4.00 14.68 -14.62
N SER A 480 3.21 15.51 -15.32
CA SER A 480 3.45 15.79 -16.72
C SER A 480 4.77 16.55 -16.93
N PRO A 481 5.67 16.08 -17.82
CA PRO A 481 6.87 16.81 -18.19
C PRO A 481 6.57 18.02 -19.10
N PHE A 482 5.35 18.11 -19.65
CA PHE A 482 4.92 19.19 -20.54
C PHE A 482 4.28 20.36 -19.77
N PHE A 483 4.04 20.20 -18.47
CA PHE A 483 3.42 21.21 -17.64
C PHE A 483 4.36 22.41 -17.39
N GLN A 484 3.85 23.62 -17.59
CA GLN A 484 4.63 24.87 -17.46
C GLN A 484 4.23 25.72 -16.24
N GLY A 485 3.28 25.28 -15.42
CA GLY A 485 2.85 26.01 -14.22
C GLY A 485 3.90 25.98 -13.11
N LYS A 486 3.80 26.92 -12.15
CA LYS A 486 4.76 27.04 -11.04
C LYS A 486 4.36 26.12 -9.88
N ASP A 487 5.33 25.47 -9.25
CA ASP A 487 5.10 24.56 -8.11
C ASP A 487 4.27 25.21 -6.99
N LEU A 488 4.54 26.47 -6.64
CA LEU A 488 3.79 27.19 -5.60
C LEU A 488 2.30 27.36 -5.95
N GLN A 489 1.95 27.51 -7.23
CA GLN A 489 0.55 27.64 -7.66
C GLN A 489 -0.17 26.30 -7.54
N VAL A 490 0.50 25.23 -7.97
CA VAL A 490 0.00 23.84 -7.85
C VAL A 490 -0.27 23.50 -6.39
N GLU A 491 0.67 23.77 -5.48
CA GLU A 491 0.48 23.45 -4.05
C GLU A 491 -0.67 24.24 -3.43
N LYS A 492 -0.84 25.53 -3.80
CA LYS A 492 -2.01 26.32 -3.37
C LYS A 492 -3.31 25.71 -3.86
N LEU A 493 -3.36 25.28 -5.12
CA LEU A 493 -4.53 24.62 -5.70
C LEU A 493 -4.86 23.30 -5.01
N ARG A 494 -3.85 22.46 -4.76
CA ARG A 494 -4.01 21.18 -4.06
C ARG A 494 -4.56 21.37 -2.65
N LEU A 495 -3.98 22.30 -1.89
CA LEU A 495 -4.44 22.62 -0.53
C LEU A 495 -5.87 23.17 -0.53
N TRP A 496 -6.15 24.16 -1.40
CA TRP A 496 -7.48 24.74 -1.51
C TRP A 496 -8.53 23.69 -1.89
N TRP A 497 -8.24 22.82 -2.87
CA TRP A 497 -9.13 21.76 -3.32
C TRP A 497 -9.48 20.79 -2.18
N GLN A 498 -8.47 20.32 -1.44
CA GLN A 498 -8.66 19.45 -0.28
C GLN A 498 -9.58 20.09 0.77
N GLU A 499 -9.32 21.35 1.16
CA GLU A 499 -10.14 22.07 2.13
C GLU A 499 -11.59 22.27 1.66
N GLN A 500 -11.83 22.39 0.35
CA GLN A 500 -13.19 22.51 -0.17
C GLN A 500 -13.91 21.16 -0.19
N LEU A 501 -13.25 20.08 -0.61
CA LEU A 501 -13.86 18.74 -0.61
C LEU A 501 -14.28 18.30 0.81
N GLU A 502 -13.48 18.59 1.83
CA GLU A 502 -13.78 18.27 3.23
C GLU A 502 -15.05 18.95 3.77
N LYS A 503 -15.52 20.04 3.13
CA LYS A 503 -16.75 20.76 3.50
C LYS A 503 -18.00 20.17 2.84
N ILE A 504 -17.85 19.28 1.86
CA ILE A 504 -18.98 18.74 1.11
C ILE A 504 -19.51 17.50 1.83
N GLU A 505 -20.75 17.58 2.30
CA GLU A 505 -21.43 16.42 2.85
C GLU A 505 -21.88 15.44 1.76
N GLY A 506 -21.77 14.14 2.04
CA GLY A 506 -22.28 13.10 1.14
C GLY A 506 -21.33 12.68 0.02
N ILE A 507 -20.07 13.11 0.06
CA ILE A 507 -18.99 12.57 -0.79
C ILE A 507 -18.00 11.72 0.03
N HIS A 508 -17.22 10.90 -0.66
CA HIS A 508 -16.05 10.21 -0.13
C HIS A 508 -14.80 10.73 -0.86
N ILE A 509 -13.75 11.05 -0.10
CA ILE A 509 -12.51 11.59 -0.68
C ILE A 509 -11.54 10.44 -0.94
N LEU A 510 -11.09 10.31 -2.18
CA LEU A 510 -10.03 9.39 -2.60
C LEU A 510 -8.67 10.08 -2.53
N ASP A 511 -7.73 9.47 -1.81
CA ASP A 511 -6.37 9.98 -1.65
C ASP A 511 -5.47 9.60 -2.85
N PHE A 512 -5.76 10.19 -4.00
CA PHE A 512 -4.97 10.02 -5.21
C PHE A 512 -3.57 10.63 -5.10
N LYS A 513 -3.44 11.68 -4.27
CA LYS A 513 -2.14 12.25 -3.88
C LYS A 513 -1.18 11.18 -3.38
N SER A 514 -1.56 10.40 -2.37
CA SER A 514 -0.66 9.42 -1.76
C SER A 514 -0.28 8.31 -2.75
N VAL A 515 -1.19 7.91 -3.64
CA VAL A 515 -0.90 6.94 -4.70
C VAL A 515 0.29 7.37 -5.57
N VAL A 516 0.30 8.63 -6.01
CA VAL A 516 1.39 9.17 -6.85
C VAL A 516 2.66 9.43 -6.03
N GLU A 517 2.52 9.88 -4.78
CA GLU A 517 3.67 10.14 -3.89
C GLU A 517 4.42 8.86 -3.51
N GLU A 518 3.71 7.75 -3.27
CA GLU A 518 4.31 6.43 -3.00
C GLU A 518 5.08 5.88 -4.21
N VAL A 519 4.56 6.05 -5.42
CA VAL A 519 5.26 5.64 -6.65
C VAL A 519 6.46 6.55 -6.93
N GLY A 520 6.34 7.81 -6.53
CA GLY A 520 7.29 8.87 -6.82
C GLY A 520 7.07 9.49 -8.19
N ARG A 521 7.18 10.83 -8.26
CA ARG A 521 6.89 11.64 -9.47
C ARG A 521 7.54 11.13 -10.75
N GLN A 522 8.79 10.67 -10.67
CA GLN A 522 9.55 10.18 -11.84
C GLN A 522 8.95 8.88 -12.40
N ASN A 523 8.65 7.91 -11.54
CA ASN A 523 8.09 6.61 -11.94
C ASN A 523 6.58 6.69 -12.22
N ALA A 524 5.92 7.75 -11.76
CA ALA A 524 4.49 7.96 -11.94
C ALA A 524 4.13 8.45 -13.35
N SER A 525 5.04 9.09 -14.07
CA SER A 525 4.76 9.68 -15.39
C SER A 525 4.98 8.70 -16.56
N ASP A 526 4.10 8.76 -17.57
CA ASP A 526 4.35 8.20 -18.91
C ASP A 526 4.17 9.28 -19.98
N ALA A 527 5.27 9.95 -20.32
CA ALA A 527 5.27 11.06 -21.28
C ALA A 527 4.84 10.63 -22.69
N SER A 528 5.14 9.40 -23.09
CA SER A 528 4.80 8.90 -24.42
C SER A 528 3.30 8.67 -24.53
N LEU A 529 2.73 8.03 -23.52
CA LEU A 529 1.32 7.71 -23.46
C LEU A 529 0.45 8.96 -23.20
N GLU A 530 0.98 9.95 -22.50
CA GLU A 530 0.34 11.27 -22.34
C GLU A 530 0.11 11.94 -23.71
N VAL A 531 1.14 11.96 -24.56
CA VAL A 531 1.07 12.61 -25.88
C VAL A 531 0.11 11.88 -26.82
N ILE A 532 0.14 10.54 -26.80
CA ILE A 532 -0.61 9.75 -27.78
C ILE A 532 -2.07 9.57 -27.36
N ALA A 533 -2.32 9.35 -26.07
CA ALA A 533 -3.61 8.91 -25.55
C ALA A 533 -4.18 9.79 -24.43
N ARG A 534 -3.50 10.88 -24.04
CA ARG A 534 -3.86 11.66 -22.84
C ARG A 534 -3.95 10.82 -21.57
N ALA A 535 -3.11 9.78 -21.50
CA ALA A 535 -2.95 8.87 -20.37
C ALA A 535 -1.59 9.18 -19.71
N PRO A 536 -1.54 10.09 -18.72
CA PRO A 536 -0.28 10.66 -18.23
C PRO A 536 0.46 9.80 -17.21
N TYR A 537 -0.18 8.75 -16.71
CA TYR A 537 0.32 7.95 -15.61
C TYR A 537 0.91 6.62 -16.09
N SER A 538 1.88 6.09 -15.36
CA SER A 538 2.41 4.75 -15.59
C SER A 538 1.41 3.66 -15.21
N GLN A 539 1.59 2.45 -15.73
CA GLN A 539 0.74 1.29 -15.40
C GLN A 539 0.68 1.02 -13.89
N THR A 540 1.80 1.18 -13.18
CA THR A 540 1.87 1.03 -11.72
C THR A 540 0.95 2.02 -10.98
N VAL A 541 0.84 3.26 -11.47
CA VAL A 541 -0.09 4.24 -10.89
C VAL A 541 -1.54 3.84 -11.16
N TYR A 542 -1.88 3.40 -12.38
CA TYR A 542 -3.25 2.94 -12.69
C TYR A 542 -3.66 1.75 -11.82
N GLN A 543 -2.77 0.78 -11.63
CA GLN A 543 -3.01 -0.35 -10.74
C GLN A 543 -3.20 0.09 -9.29
N LYS A 544 -2.26 0.88 -8.73
CA LYS A 544 -2.40 1.39 -7.35
C LYS A 544 -3.63 2.27 -7.16
N LEU A 545 -4.05 3.02 -8.19
CA LEU A 545 -5.27 3.83 -8.16
C LEU A 545 -6.53 2.95 -8.13
N GLY A 546 -6.59 1.89 -8.95
CA GLY A 546 -7.65 0.89 -8.90
C GLY A 546 -7.76 0.26 -7.50
N ILE A 547 -6.62 -0.09 -6.91
CA ILE A 547 -6.52 -0.63 -5.54
C ILE A 547 -7.03 0.37 -4.48
N ALA A 548 -6.63 1.64 -4.60
CA ALA A 548 -7.07 2.70 -3.68
C ALA A 548 -8.58 2.94 -3.75
N ILE A 549 -9.17 2.87 -4.96
CA ILE A 549 -10.63 2.90 -5.13
C ILE A 549 -11.25 1.68 -4.46
N THR A 550 -10.73 0.46 -4.67
CA THR A 550 -11.26 -0.74 -4.01
C THR A 550 -11.25 -0.62 -2.48
N ARG A 551 -10.18 -0.08 -1.88
CA ARG A 551 -10.11 0.16 -0.43
C ARG A 551 -11.26 1.02 0.07
N LEU A 552 -11.57 2.12 -0.64
CA LEU A 552 -12.74 2.94 -0.33
C LEU A 552 -14.06 2.19 -0.51
N VAL A 553 -14.23 1.47 -1.62
CA VAL A 553 -15.43 0.66 -1.86
C VAL A 553 -15.63 -0.36 -0.73
N ARG A 554 -14.57 -1.03 -0.28
CA ARG A 554 -14.58 -1.94 0.88
C ARG A 554 -15.06 -1.23 2.14
N SER A 555 -14.55 -0.03 2.44
CA SER A 555 -14.96 0.74 3.62
C SER A 555 -16.44 1.18 3.59
N ILE A 556 -17.03 1.31 2.40
CA ILE A 556 -18.43 1.72 2.19
C ILE A 556 -19.38 0.54 2.33
N PHE A 557 -19.03 -0.62 1.77
CA PHE A 557 -19.94 -1.77 1.66
C PHE A 557 -19.71 -2.88 2.68
N LEU A 558 -18.48 -3.04 3.19
CA LEU A 558 -18.15 -4.07 4.15
C LEU A 558 -18.00 -3.50 5.56
N PRO A 559 -18.47 -4.21 6.60
CA PRO A 559 -18.30 -3.77 7.97
C PRO A 559 -16.81 -3.74 8.34
N ALA A 560 -16.40 -2.71 9.07
CA ALA A 560 -15.10 -2.67 9.72
C ALA A 560 -15.03 -3.73 10.84
N LYS A 561 -13.85 -4.32 11.02
CA LYS A 561 -13.50 -5.14 12.18
C LYS A 561 -13.51 -4.26 13.43
N LYS A 562 -13.93 -4.85 14.54
CA LYS A 562 -14.26 -4.09 15.77
C LYS A 562 -13.27 -4.33 16.89
N VAL A 563 -12.53 -5.44 16.84
CA VAL A 563 -11.65 -5.87 17.92
C VAL A 563 -10.27 -6.19 17.37
N LEU A 564 -9.24 -5.63 17.99
CA LEU A 564 -7.86 -6.02 17.81
C LEU A 564 -7.42 -6.80 19.06
N ALA A 565 -7.16 -8.08 18.89
CA ALA A 565 -6.66 -8.99 19.91
C ALA A 565 -5.13 -9.12 19.80
N LEU A 566 -4.43 -8.82 20.88
CA LEU A 566 -2.99 -8.68 20.91
C LEU A 566 -2.38 -9.68 21.89
N ASP A 567 -1.30 -10.32 21.49
CA ASP A 567 -0.36 -10.90 22.45
C ASP A 567 0.44 -9.81 23.19
N CYS A 568 1.15 -10.17 24.25
CA CYS A 568 1.97 -9.25 25.04
C CYS A 568 3.46 -9.40 24.73
N ASP A 569 4.07 -10.51 25.16
CA ASP A 569 5.50 -10.76 24.93
C ASP A 569 5.82 -10.81 23.44
N ASN A 570 6.95 -10.22 23.06
CA ASN A 570 7.41 -10.05 21.67
C ASN A 570 6.41 -9.40 20.69
N THR A 571 5.28 -8.87 21.19
CA THR A 571 4.24 -8.21 20.39
C THR A 571 4.01 -6.77 20.83
N LEU A 572 3.74 -6.52 22.11
CA LEU A 572 3.63 -5.17 22.68
C LEU A 572 4.96 -4.63 23.21
N TRP A 573 5.90 -5.52 23.53
CA TRP A 573 7.28 -5.22 23.92
C TRP A 573 8.18 -6.37 23.46
N GLY A 574 9.49 -6.16 23.38
CA GLY A 574 10.43 -7.26 23.11
C GLY A 574 10.89 -7.93 24.40
N GLY A 575 11.04 -9.25 24.38
CA GLY A 575 11.40 -10.05 25.55
C GLY A 575 10.19 -10.73 26.20
N VAL A 576 10.48 -11.58 27.20
CA VAL A 576 9.50 -12.39 27.93
C VAL A 576 9.45 -11.90 29.37
N VAL A 577 8.35 -11.26 29.78
CA VAL A 577 8.27 -10.59 31.09
C VAL A 577 8.55 -11.54 32.27
N GLY A 578 8.12 -12.80 32.19
CA GLY A 578 8.35 -13.79 33.24
C GLY A 578 9.81 -14.23 33.38
N GLU A 579 10.64 -14.04 32.35
CA GLU A 579 12.06 -14.42 32.35
C GLU A 579 12.97 -13.20 32.54
N ASP A 580 12.71 -12.13 31.79
CA ASP A 580 13.55 -10.94 31.71
C ASP A 580 13.22 -9.91 32.82
N GLY A 581 12.01 -9.98 33.37
CA GLY A 581 11.47 -8.97 34.28
C GLY A 581 11.25 -7.62 33.60
N ILE A 582 10.64 -6.68 34.32
CA ILE A 582 10.23 -5.37 33.76
C ILE A 582 11.39 -4.55 33.19
N ASP A 583 12.56 -4.60 33.82
CA ASP A 583 13.75 -3.82 33.43
C ASP A 583 14.47 -4.42 32.21
N GLY A 584 14.22 -5.69 31.90
CA GLY A 584 14.83 -6.41 30.78
C GLY A 584 14.07 -6.28 29.46
N LEU A 585 12.84 -5.75 29.49
CA LEU A 585 11.99 -5.63 28.32
C LEU A 585 12.52 -4.56 27.35
N ALA A 586 12.54 -4.91 26.06
CA ALA A 586 12.83 -3.98 24.99
C ALA A 586 11.59 -3.12 24.70
N LEU A 587 11.44 -2.04 25.46
CA LEU A 587 10.43 -1.00 25.23
C LEU A 587 11.03 0.36 25.57
N SER A 588 11.44 1.12 24.56
CA SER A 588 12.16 2.38 24.74
C SER A 588 12.09 3.27 23.51
N ASN A 589 12.78 4.41 23.53
CA ASN A 589 12.91 5.29 22.37
C ASN A 589 13.97 4.84 21.36
N ASP A 590 14.79 3.85 21.73
CA ASP A 590 15.92 3.35 20.96
C ASP A 590 15.63 1.96 20.38
N TYR A 591 16.33 1.58 19.32
CA TYR A 591 16.20 0.25 18.72
C TYR A 591 16.75 -0.84 19.67
N PRO A 592 16.06 -1.98 19.87
CA PRO A 592 14.82 -2.42 19.19
C PRO A 592 13.51 -1.98 19.86
N GLY A 593 13.55 -1.43 21.09
CA GLY A 593 12.36 -1.02 21.86
C GLY A 593 11.46 0.01 21.16
N ARG A 594 12.06 0.88 20.33
CA ARG A 594 11.34 1.88 19.53
C ARG A 594 10.30 1.26 18.60
N SER A 595 10.57 0.07 18.07
CA SER A 595 9.66 -0.62 17.15
C SER A 595 8.33 -0.95 17.83
N PHE A 596 8.40 -1.49 19.05
CA PHE A 596 7.22 -1.81 19.87
C PHE A 596 6.49 -0.55 20.34
N ARG A 597 7.23 0.50 20.69
CA ARG A 597 6.65 1.79 21.05
C ARG A 597 5.82 2.39 19.90
N LEU A 598 6.37 2.44 18.69
CA LEU A 598 5.66 2.93 17.50
C LEU A 598 4.45 2.06 17.16
N PHE A 599 4.55 0.74 17.35
CA PHE A 599 3.42 -0.16 17.20
C PHE A 599 2.30 0.15 18.21
N GLN A 600 2.63 0.37 19.48
CA GLN A 600 1.64 0.78 20.50
C GLN A 600 0.99 2.13 20.19
N GLU A 601 1.73 3.11 19.67
CA GLU A 601 1.17 4.41 19.24
C GLU A 601 0.09 4.20 18.18
N MET A 602 0.37 3.34 17.19
CA MET A 602 -0.58 3.04 16.13
C MET A 602 -1.80 2.23 16.62
N VAL A 603 -1.59 1.28 17.53
CA VAL A 603 -2.68 0.54 18.19
C VAL A 603 -3.60 1.49 18.97
N LEU A 604 -3.01 2.47 19.67
CA LEU A 604 -3.77 3.48 20.39
C LEU A 604 -4.58 4.38 19.45
N ASP A 605 -4.06 4.71 18.26
CA ASP A 605 -4.80 5.47 17.26
C ASP A 605 -5.99 4.68 16.68
N LEU A 606 -5.84 3.37 16.46
CA LEU A 606 -7.00 2.51 16.13
C LEU A 606 -8.06 2.53 17.22
N LYS A 607 -7.64 2.52 18.49
CA LYS A 607 -8.57 2.63 19.61
C LYS A 607 -9.30 3.97 19.65
N LYS A 608 -8.61 5.08 19.35
CA LYS A 608 -9.27 6.40 19.18
C LYS A 608 -10.28 6.38 18.03
N GLY A 609 -10.03 5.58 17.00
CA GLY A 609 -10.96 5.28 15.92
C GLY A 609 -12.15 4.38 16.29
N GLY A 610 -12.22 3.88 17.53
CA GLY A 610 -13.32 3.07 18.06
C GLY A 610 -13.15 1.56 17.95
N VAL A 611 -11.93 1.08 17.64
CA VAL A 611 -11.54 -0.33 17.73
C VAL A 611 -11.32 -0.70 19.20
N LEU A 612 -11.85 -1.85 19.61
CA LEU A 612 -11.65 -2.40 20.95
C LEU A 612 -10.33 -3.15 21.00
N LEU A 613 -9.54 -2.90 22.04
CA LEU A 613 -8.29 -3.62 22.28
C LEU A 613 -8.54 -4.72 23.30
N VAL A 614 -8.13 -5.94 23.01
CA VAL A 614 -8.14 -7.05 23.98
C VAL A 614 -6.79 -7.73 24.05
N LEU A 615 -6.43 -8.22 25.24
CA LEU A 615 -5.18 -8.99 25.44
C LEU A 615 -5.49 -10.48 25.43
N VAL A 616 -4.75 -11.25 24.63
CA VAL A 616 -4.84 -12.71 24.56
C VAL A 616 -3.42 -13.27 24.61
N SER A 617 -2.96 -13.54 25.83
CA SER A 617 -1.55 -13.79 26.09
C SER A 617 -1.32 -14.93 27.08
N LYS A 618 -0.19 -15.61 26.93
CA LYS A 618 0.21 -16.75 27.78
C LYS A 618 1.24 -16.30 28.80
N ASN A 619 0.76 -15.64 29.85
CA ASN A 619 1.57 -15.11 30.93
C ASN A 619 0.87 -15.29 32.28
N GLU A 620 1.61 -15.01 33.35
CA GLU A 620 1.03 -14.69 34.64
C GLU A 620 0.42 -13.29 34.60
N GLU A 621 -0.85 -13.19 34.99
CA GLU A 621 -1.63 -11.95 34.88
C GLU A 621 -1.00 -10.78 35.65
N ALA A 622 -0.44 -11.05 36.83
CA ALA A 622 0.19 -10.04 37.67
C ALA A 622 1.40 -9.39 36.99
N ASP A 623 2.19 -10.15 36.23
CA ASP A 623 3.41 -9.66 35.59
C ASP A 623 3.08 -8.72 34.43
N VAL A 624 2.08 -9.08 33.61
CA VAL A 624 1.60 -8.23 32.52
C VAL A 624 1.07 -6.91 33.09
N TRP A 625 0.23 -6.94 34.13
CA TRP A 625 -0.27 -5.70 34.71
C TRP A 625 0.82 -4.86 35.37
N ASN A 626 1.84 -5.49 35.95
CA ASN A 626 2.99 -4.78 36.48
C ASN A 626 3.72 -3.96 35.40
N VAL A 627 3.89 -4.50 34.18
CA VAL A 627 4.45 -3.75 33.04
C VAL A 627 3.55 -2.58 32.64
N PHE A 628 2.24 -2.80 32.50
CA PHE A 628 1.29 -1.76 32.11
C PHE A 628 1.25 -0.58 33.09
N GLU A 629 1.43 -0.84 34.38
CA GLU A 629 1.32 0.14 35.46
C GLU A 629 2.65 0.85 35.76
N HIS A 630 3.79 0.14 35.68
CA HIS A 630 5.08 0.65 36.16
C HIS A 630 6.12 0.90 35.07
N HIS A 631 5.98 0.34 33.86
CA HIS A 631 6.97 0.55 32.81
C HIS A 631 6.85 1.97 32.23
N PRO A 632 7.90 2.82 32.30
CA PRO A 632 7.80 4.25 31.99
C PRO A 632 7.47 4.52 30.52
N GLU A 633 7.98 3.66 29.62
CA GLU A 633 7.81 3.79 28.17
C GLU A 633 6.57 3.06 27.63
N MET A 634 5.76 2.44 28.51
CA MET A 634 4.50 1.84 28.09
C MET A 634 3.52 2.93 27.66
N ILE A 635 2.87 2.75 26.51
CA ILE A 635 1.94 3.75 25.94
C ILE A 635 0.50 3.34 26.23
N LEU A 636 0.17 2.07 25.98
CA LEU A 636 -1.15 1.55 26.33
C LEU A 636 -1.32 1.49 27.84
N ARG A 637 -2.50 1.89 28.33
CA ARG A 637 -2.85 1.79 29.73
C ARG A 637 -3.94 0.75 29.94
N ARG A 638 -4.09 0.29 31.17
CA ARG A 638 -5.16 -0.65 31.55
C ARG A 638 -6.55 -0.19 31.12
N GLY A 639 -6.82 1.12 31.18
CA GLY A 639 -8.09 1.71 30.72
C GLY A 639 -8.31 1.70 29.21
N ASP A 640 -7.30 1.37 28.40
CA ASP A 640 -7.44 1.20 26.95
C ASP A 640 -7.86 -0.21 26.56
N ILE A 641 -7.74 -1.19 27.47
CA ILE A 641 -8.03 -2.60 27.24
C ILE A 641 -9.48 -2.90 27.62
N ALA A 642 -10.27 -3.33 26.63
CA ALA A 642 -11.69 -3.64 26.78
C ALA A 642 -11.96 -5.00 27.44
N GLY A 643 -10.99 -5.92 27.37
CA GLY A 643 -11.05 -7.24 27.99
C GLY A 643 -9.73 -7.99 27.82
N HIS A 644 -9.47 -8.98 28.67
CA HIS A 644 -8.22 -9.73 28.62
C HIS A 644 -8.42 -11.20 28.98
N ARG A 645 -7.54 -12.05 28.44
CA ARG A 645 -7.32 -13.43 28.82
C ARG A 645 -5.81 -13.66 28.87
N ILE A 646 -5.26 -13.39 30.05
CA ILE A 646 -3.85 -13.58 30.35
C ILE A 646 -3.75 -14.83 31.21
N ASN A 647 -3.57 -15.98 30.55
CA ASN A 647 -3.55 -17.29 31.19
C ASN A 647 -2.92 -18.34 30.25
N TRP A 648 -2.71 -19.54 30.77
CA TRP A 648 -2.08 -20.64 30.01
C TRP A 648 -3.05 -21.47 29.14
N GLN A 649 -4.30 -21.02 28.94
CA GLN A 649 -5.24 -21.71 28.07
C GLN A 649 -4.93 -21.46 26.58
N LYS A 650 -5.59 -22.21 25.70
CA LYS A 650 -5.46 -22.01 24.24
C LYS A 650 -6.02 -20.65 23.83
N LYS A 651 -5.31 -19.90 22.97
CA LYS A 651 -5.71 -18.56 22.53
C LYS A 651 -7.04 -18.58 21.78
N SER A 652 -7.32 -19.62 20.98
CA SER A 652 -8.64 -19.81 20.34
C SER A 652 -9.81 -19.97 21.34
N ALA A 653 -9.60 -20.59 22.50
CA ALA A 653 -10.62 -20.71 23.54
C ALA A 653 -10.87 -19.35 24.21
N ASN A 654 -9.78 -18.66 24.57
CA ASN A 654 -9.80 -17.32 25.14
C ASN A 654 -10.53 -16.31 24.23
N LEU A 655 -10.27 -16.35 22.91
CA LEU A 655 -10.98 -15.50 21.94
C LEU A 655 -12.50 -15.77 21.91
N ARG A 656 -12.94 -17.04 22.01
CA ARG A 656 -14.38 -17.37 22.08
C ARG A 656 -15.05 -16.84 23.33
N GLU A 657 -14.35 -16.88 24.46
CA GLU A 657 -14.86 -16.31 25.70
C GLU A 657 -14.97 -14.79 25.61
N LEU A 658 -13.92 -14.12 25.11
CA LEU A 658 -13.93 -12.67 24.89
C LEU A 658 -15.02 -12.25 23.91
N ALA A 659 -15.23 -12.99 22.82
CA ALA A 659 -16.31 -12.73 21.88
C ALA A 659 -17.69 -12.78 22.54
N LYS A 660 -17.94 -13.78 23.40
CA LYS A 660 -19.18 -13.88 24.19
C LYS A 660 -19.31 -12.74 25.20
N GLU A 661 -18.23 -12.44 25.92
CA GLU A 661 -18.16 -11.38 26.91
C GLU A 661 -18.48 -10.02 26.31
N LEU A 662 -17.89 -9.71 25.14
CA LEU A 662 -18.08 -8.47 24.40
C LEU A 662 -19.37 -8.45 23.56
N ASN A 663 -20.10 -9.58 23.48
CA ASN A 663 -21.27 -9.76 22.63
C ASN A 663 -21.01 -9.42 21.15
N LEU A 664 -19.89 -9.91 20.63
CA LEU A 664 -19.43 -9.73 19.25
C LEU A 664 -19.15 -11.09 18.59
N GLY A 665 -19.31 -11.15 17.27
CA GLY A 665 -18.92 -12.34 16.51
C GLY A 665 -17.40 -12.42 16.33
N LEU A 666 -16.86 -13.63 16.23
CA LEU A 666 -15.42 -13.86 15.99
C LEU A 666 -14.94 -13.26 14.66
N ASP A 667 -15.85 -13.17 13.68
CA ASP A 667 -15.64 -12.50 12.39
C ASP A 667 -15.34 -10.99 12.53
N SER A 668 -15.54 -10.40 13.71
CA SER A 668 -15.18 -9.00 14.00
C SER A 668 -13.81 -8.82 14.65
N PHE A 669 -13.08 -9.92 14.91
CA PHE A 669 -11.77 -9.92 15.56
C PHE A 669 -10.64 -10.01 14.54
N VAL A 670 -9.57 -9.28 14.83
CA VAL A 670 -8.25 -9.40 14.20
C VAL A 670 -7.27 -9.81 15.29
N PHE A 671 -6.43 -10.80 15.03
CA PHE A 671 -5.48 -11.34 16.00
C PHE A 671 -4.03 -11.12 15.51
N MET A 672 -3.19 -10.54 16.38
CA MET A 672 -1.78 -10.25 16.13
C MET A 672 -0.92 -10.86 17.25
N ASP A 673 0.02 -11.70 16.84
CA ASP A 673 0.89 -12.52 17.70
C ASP A 673 2.17 -12.87 16.92
N ASP A 674 3.33 -12.68 17.54
CA ASP A 674 4.62 -12.95 16.89
C ASP A 674 4.83 -14.45 16.65
N SER A 675 4.30 -15.31 17.54
CA SER A 675 4.48 -16.75 17.53
C SER A 675 3.71 -17.41 16.37
N PRO A 676 4.41 -18.03 15.40
CA PRO A 676 3.75 -18.74 14.31
C PRO A 676 2.90 -19.92 14.79
N VAL A 677 3.24 -20.52 15.93
CA VAL A 677 2.51 -21.67 16.50
C VAL A 677 1.16 -21.22 17.05
N GLU A 678 1.12 -20.11 17.78
CA GLU A 678 -0.14 -19.57 18.32
C GLU A 678 -1.04 -19.04 17.19
N ARG A 679 -0.46 -18.39 16.18
CA ARG A 679 -1.19 -17.98 14.98
C ARG A 679 -1.85 -19.16 14.27
N LEU A 680 -1.12 -20.24 14.05
CA LEU A 680 -1.67 -21.46 13.43
C LEU A 680 -2.76 -22.12 14.29
N GLU A 681 -2.61 -22.10 15.62
CA GLU A 681 -3.62 -22.61 16.55
C GLU A 681 -4.94 -21.84 16.41
N VAL A 682 -4.88 -20.51 16.38
CA VAL A 682 -6.06 -19.65 16.23
C VAL A 682 -6.68 -19.81 14.84
N GLU A 683 -5.87 -19.82 13.78
CA GLU A 683 -6.35 -19.97 12.41
C GLU A 683 -7.09 -21.30 12.20
N THR A 684 -6.57 -22.39 12.79
CA THR A 684 -7.18 -23.72 12.66
C THR A 684 -8.48 -23.86 13.46
N ASN A 685 -8.52 -23.30 14.67
CA ASN A 685 -9.63 -23.53 15.60
C ASN A 685 -10.72 -22.45 15.54
N THR A 686 -10.39 -21.25 15.05
CA THR A 686 -11.30 -20.10 14.92
C THR A 686 -11.09 -19.42 13.57
N PRO A 687 -11.45 -20.09 12.45
CA PRO A 687 -11.20 -19.59 11.10
C PRO A 687 -11.92 -18.27 10.77
N GLU A 688 -12.91 -17.86 11.56
CA GLU A 688 -13.60 -16.58 11.43
C GLU A 688 -12.72 -15.39 11.86
N VAL A 689 -11.73 -15.60 12.74
CA VAL A 689 -10.82 -14.57 13.21
C VAL A 689 -9.79 -14.26 12.12
N THR A 690 -9.60 -12.98 11.80
CA THR A 690 -8.53 -12.58 10.86
C THR A 690 -7.18 -12.64 11.58
N VAL A 691 -6.38 -13.67 11.31
CA VAL A 691 -5.03 -13.84 11.89
C VAL A 691 -3.98 -13.15 11.00
N VAL A 692 -3.27 -12.17 11.55
CA VAL A 692 -2.29 -11.38 10.79
C VAL A 692 -0.95 -12.12 10.71
N PRO A 693 -0.34 -12.25 9.52
CA PRO A 693 0.99 -12.79 9.39
C PRO A 693 2.04 -11.77 9.84
N MET A 694 2.37 -11.78 11.14
CA MET A 694 3.36 -10.87 11.72
C MET A 694 4.75 -11.07 11.07
N PRO A 695 5.45 -9.98 10.69
CA PRO A 695 6.83 -10.08 10.19
C PRO A 695 7.78 -10.53 11.31
N LYS A 696 8.96 -11.03 10.95
CA LYS A 696 9.97 -11.44 11.94
C LYS A 696 10.65 -10.27 12.63
N ASP A 697 10.81 -9.15 11.92
CA ASP A 697 11.40 -7.92 12.46
C ASP A 697 10.30 -6.99 12.99
N PRO A 698 10.30 -6.67 14.31
CA PRO A 698 9.35 -5.75 14.93
C PRO A 698 9.30 -4.37 14.27
N ALA A 699 10.36 -3.93 13.57
CA ALA A 699 10.39 -2.65 12.87
C ALA A 699 9.25 -2.50 11.85
N HIS A 700 8.71 -3.61 11.33
CA HIS A 700 7.62 -3.63 10.35
C HIS A 700 6.22 -3.83 10.98
N TYR A 701 6.07 -3.86 12.31
CA TYR A 701 4.77 -4.12 12.95
C TYR A 701 3.78 -2.98 12.71
N ALA A 702 4.23 -1.74 12.90
CA ALA A 702 3.43 -0.55 12.63
C ALA A 702 3.04 -0.46 11.14
N GLU A 703 3.98 -0.75 10.23
CA GLU A 703 3.71 -0.80 8.78
C GLU A 703 2.68 -1.89 8.42
N THR A 704 2.79 -3.06 9.05
CA THR A 704 1.83 -4.16 8.84
C THR A 704 0.43 -3.74 9.27
N LEU A 705 0.31 -3.09 10.44
CA LEU A 705 -0.97 -2.60 10.94
C LEU A 705 -1.57 -1.51 10.04
N SER A 706 -0.75 -0.62 9.46
CA SER A 706 -1.21 0.47 8.59
C SER A 706 -1.80 0.01 7.26
N LYS A 707 -1.37 -1.17 6.79
CA LYS A 707 -1.87 -1.80 5.56
C LYS A 707 -3.20 -2.53 5.75
N LEU A 708 -3.66 -2.79 6.97
CA LEU A 708 -4.90 -3.54 7.22
C LEU A 708 -6.15 -2.69 6.98
N TRP A 709 -6.76 -2.82 5.79
CA TRP A 709 -7.99 -2.10 5.41
C TRP A 709 -9.23 -2.52 6.19
N CYS A 710 -9.16 -3.66 6.88
CA CYS A 710 -10.29 -4.22 7.60
C CYS A 710 -10.79 -3.34 8.76
N PHE A 711 -10.00 -2.35 9.20
CA PHE A 711 -10.39 -1.36 10.21
C PHE A 711 -10.95 -0.06 9.61
N ASP A 712 -10.87 0.13 8.30
CA ASP A 712 -11.39 1.34 7.65
C ASP A 712 -12.92 1.39 7.75
N SER A 713 -13.45 2.52 8.24
CA SER A 713 -14.89 2.79 8.30
C SER A 713 -15.22 4.07 7.54
N ALA A 714 -16.19 4.02 6.64
CA ALA A 714 -16.68 5.20 5.91
C ALA A 714 -17.43 6.21 6.80
N SER A 715 -17.77 5.85 8.04
CA SER A 715 -18.36 6.79 9.01
C SER A 715 -17.89 6.47 10.43
N LEU A 716 -17.27 7.46 11.08
CA LEU A 716 -16.95 7.40 12.50
C LEU A 716 -18.17 7.91 13.26
N THR A 717 -18.83 7.05 14.04
CA THR A 717 -19.97 7.50 14.85
C THR A 717 -19.48 7.98 16.21
N ALA A 718 -20.18 8.95 16.82
CA ALA A 718 -19.88 9.38 18.19
C ALA A 718 -19.98 8.25 19.23
N GLU A 719 -20.62 7.14 18.86
CA GLU A 719 -20.69 5.93 19.67
C GLU A 719 -19.45 5.03 19.52
N ASP A 720 -18.75 5.10 18.37
CA ASP A 720 -17.48 4.39 18.15
C ASP A 720 -16.38 4.96 19.06
N THR A 721 -16.31 6.28 19.23
CA THR A 721 -15.28 6.96 20.04
C THR A 721 -15.41 6.71 21.55
N ILE A 722 -16.61 6.42 22.06
CA ILE A 722 -16.86 6.14 23.48
C ILE A 722 -17.08 4.64 23.78
N ARG A 723 -16.97 3.76 22.77
CA ARG A 723 -17.33 2.33 22.89
C ARG A 723 -16.56 1.62 24.00
N THR A 724 -15.26 1.86 24.11
CA THR A 724 -14.40 1.29 25.15
C THR A 724 -14.87 1.69 26.55
N GLN A 725 -15.25 2.96 26.73
CA GLN A 725 -15.77 3.46 28.02
C GLN A 725 -17.12 2.82 28.37
N LEU A 726 -18.02 2.68 27.39
CA LEU A 726 -19.31 2.01 27.57
C LEU A 726 -19.14 0.55 28.02
N MET A 727 -18.09 -0.13 27.53
CA MET A 727 -17.78 -1.52 27.92
C MET A 727 -17.15 -1.62 29.30
N VAL A 728 -16.24 -0.71 29.67
CA VAL A 728 -15.71 -0.64 31.05
C VAL A 728 -16.86 -0.44 32.05
N GLN A 729 -17.81 0.42 31.72
CA GLN A 729 -19.02 0.60 32.55
C GLN A 729 -19.87 -0.67 32.60
N GLU A 730 -20.00 -1.40 31.49
CA GLU A 730 -20.74 -2.68 31.48
C GLU A 730 -20.04 -3.77 32.31
N GLN A 731 -18.71 -3.80 32.31
CA GLN A 731 -17.96 -4.72 33.17
C GLN A 731 -18.16 -4.39 34.65
N GLN A 732 -18.10 -3.10 35.02
CA GLN A 732 -18.42 -2.66 36.39
C GLN A 732 -19.85 -3.05 36.81
N ARG A 733 -20.81 -3.01 35.88
CA ARG A 733 -22.18 -3.48 36.12
C ARG A 733 -22.27 -4.99 36.33
N ARG A 734 -21.46 -5.78 35.62
CA ARG A 734 -21.37 -7.24 35.79
C ARG A 734 -20.73 -7.62 37.11
N ASP A 735 -19.63 -6.95 37.49
CA ASP A 735 -18.97 -7.16 38.78
C ASP A 735 -19.94 -6.85 39.93
N LEU A 736 -20.70 -5.76 39.80
CA LEU A 736 -21.77 -5.44 40.73
C LEU A 736 -22.84 -6.53 40.76
N GLN A 737 -23.30 -7.00 39.60
CA GLN A 737 -24.31 -8.06 39.50
C GLN A 737 -23.86 -9.36 40.19
N GLN A 738 -22.57 -9.72 40.07
CA GLN A 738 -22.01 -10.89 40.73
C GLN A 738 -21.86 -10.71 42.26
N SER A 739 -21.66 -9.47 42.72
CA SER A 739 -21.52 -9.14 44.14
C SER A 739 -22.85 -9.09 44.91
N VAL A 740 -23.99 -8.99 44.22
CA VAL A 740 -25.31 -8.82 44.83
C VAL A 740 -26.13 -10.12 44.73
N SER A 741 -26.76 -10.52 45.84
CA SER A 741 -27.42 -11.83 45.98
C SER A 741 -28.81 -11.97 45.34
N ASN A 742 -29.48 -10.86 45.00
CA ASN A 742 -30.83 -10.85 44.40
C ASN A 742 -30.98 -9.76 43.32
N LEU A 743 -31.87 -10.00 42.36
CA LEU A 743 -32.09 -9.10 41.21
C LEU A 743 -32.66 -7.74 41.62
N GLU A 744 -33.54 -7.69 42.62
CA GLU A 744 -34.16 -6.45 43.08
C GLU A 744 -33.15 -5.48 43.69
N ASN A 745 -32.27 -5.94 44.59
CA ASN A 745 -31.24 -5.06 45.17
C ASN A 745 -30.23 -4.63 44.11
N TYR A 746 -29.97 -5.48 43.11
CA TYR A 746 -29.11 -5.10 41.99
C TYR A 746 -29.72 -3.94 41.19
N LEU A 747 -30.99 -4.05 40.80
CA LEU A 747 -31.68 -3.00 40.04
C LEU A 747 -31.81 -1.68 40.81
N GLU A 748 -32.07 -1.73 42.12
CA GLU A 748 -32.06 -0.54 42.97
C GLU A 748 -30.67 0.10 43.03
N SER A 749 -29.61 -0.71 43.16
CA SER A 749 -28.23 -0.23 43.28
C SER A 749 -27.67 0.41 42.00
N LEU A 750 -28.29 0.18 40.84
CA LEU A 750 -27.92 0.85 39.59
C LEU A 750 -28.31 2.33 39.57
N GLU A 751 -29.31 2.74 40.35
CA GLU A 751 -29.83 4.13 40.39
C GLU A 751 -30.24 4.62 38.99
N LEU A 752 -31.07 3.83 38.28
CA LEU A 752 -31.46 4.12 36.90
C LEU A 752 -32.28 5.41 36.79
N VAL A 753 -31.87 6.28 35.86
CA VAL A 753 -32.58 7.51 35.48
C VAL A 753 -32.97 7.42 34.01
N ALA A 754 -34.28 7.30 33.73
CA ALA A 754 -34.83 7.25 32.38
C ALA A 754 -35.44 8.60 32.01
N GLU A 755 -34.84 9.31 31.06
CA GLU A 755 -35.37 10.55 30.50
C GLU A 755 -36.18 10.24 29.23
N ILE A 756 -37.46 10.57 29.23
CA ILE A 756 -38.36 10.35 28.10
C ILE A 756 -38.94 11.69 27.66
N ARG A 757 -38.72 12.05 26.39
CA ARG A 757 -39.14 13.33 25.82
C ARG A 757 -39.49 13.21 24.34
N LEU A 758 -40.09 14.25 23.78
CA LEU A 758 -40.25 14.40 22.33
C LEU A 758 -38.87 14.57 21.67
N ALA A 759 -38.71 13.98 20.49
CA ALA A 759 -37.51 14.12 19.67
C ALA A 759 -37.39 15.55 19.12
N GLU A 760 -36.20 16.12 19.24
CA GLU A 760 -35.80 17.38 18.60
C GLU A 760 -35.04 17.10 17.30
N GLU A 761 -34.80 18.12 16.45
CA GLU A 761 -34.07 17.92 15.19
C GLU A 761 -32.69 17.25 15.36
N ARG A 762 -31.99 17.57 16.45
CA ARG A 762 -30.69 16.98 16.78
C ARG A 762 -30.73 15.47 17.04
N ASP A 763 -31.89 14.92 17.41
CA ASP A 763 -32.03 13.49 17.72
C ASP A 763 -32.31 12.64 16.49
N LEU A 764 -32.86 13.24 15.41
CA LEU A 764 -33.34 12.50 14.24
C LEU A 764 -32.28 11.64 13.56
N PRO A 765 -31.00 12.07 13.42
CA PRO A 765 -29.95 11.20 12.89
C PRO A 765 -29.75 9.94 13.74
N ARG A 766 -29.82 10.06 15.06
CA ARG A 766 -29.70 8.93 15.99
C ARG A 766 -30.94 8.05 15.97
N VAL A 767 -32.13 8.63 15.84
CA VAL A 767 -33.38 7.89 15.64
C VAL A 767 -33.29 7.01 14.39
N ALA A 768 -32.91 7.60 13.25
CA ALA A 768 -32.71 6.86 12.00
C ALA A 768 -31.70 5.72 12.19
N GLN A 769 -30.56 5.99 12.82
CA GLN A 769 -29.54 4.99 13.11
C GLN A 769 -30.07 3.82 13.95
N LEU A 770 -30.89 4.07 14.97
CA LEU A 770 -31.46 3.02 15.81
C LEU A 770 -32.46 2.14 15.05
N THR A 771 -33.27 2.72 14.14
CA THR A 771 -34.16 1.92 13.27
C THR A 771 -33.39 0.99 12.33
N GLN A 772 -32.18 1.38 11.92
CA GLN A 772 -31.33 0.59 11.02
C GLN A 772 -30.56 -0.52 11.75
N LYS A 773 -30.15 -0.29 13.00
CA LYS A 773 -29.27 -1.19 13.75
C LYS A 773 -30.01 -2.16 14.68
N THR A 774 -31.24 -1.87 15.09
CA THR A 774 -31.94 -2.65 16.11
C THR A 774 -32.80 -3.75 15.51
N ASN A 775 -32.40 -5.01 15.72
CA ASN A 775 -33.10 -6.19 15.16
C ASN A 775 -33.70 -7.14 16.22
N GLN A 776 -33.35 -7.00 17.51
CA GLN A 776 -33.82 -7.92 18.58
C GLN A 776 -35.05 -7.39 19.31
N PHE A 777 -35.05 -6.12 19.71
CA PHE A 777 -36.20 -5.48 20.34
C PHE A 777 -36.69 -4.35 19.44
N ASN A 778 -37.39 -4.73 18.38
CA ASN A 778 -37.93 -3.82 17.37
C ASN A 778 -39.26 -4.37 16.83
N LEU A 779 -40.33 -3.61 17.07
CA LEU A 779 -41.70 -3.95 16.72
C LEU A 779 -41.94 -4.09 15.21
N SER A 780 -41.38 -3.18 14.41
CA SER A 780 -41.71 -3.08 12.97
C SER A 780 -40.60 -3.55 12.03
N LEU A 781 -39.35 -3.57 12.47
CA LEU A 781 -38.15 -3.86 11.64
C LEU A 781 -38.00 -2.95 10.41
N ILE A 782 -38.77 -1.86 10.34
CA ILE A 782 -38.71 -0.89 9.24
C ILE A 782 -37.47 -0.03 9.43
N ARG A 783 -36.54 -0.12 8.48
CA ARG A 783 -35.31 0.68 8.46
C ARG A 783 -35.61 2.03 7.83
N ARG A 784 -35.40 3.11 8.57
CA ARG A 784 -35.69 4.46 8.09
C ARG A 784 -34.43 5.29 7.95
N SER A 785 -34.36 6.03 6.87
CA SER A 785 -33.38 7.06 6.61
C SER A 785 -33.72 8.34 7.37
N LEU A 786 -32.74 9.25 7.51
CA LEU A 786 -32.96 10.54 8.15
C LEU A 786 -34.09 11.36 7.46
N PRO A 787 -34.16 11.46 6.13
CA PRO A 787 -35.26 12.16 5.46
C PRO A 787 -36.65 11.56 5.76
N GLU A 788 -36.76 10.24 5.83
CA GLU A 788 -38.04 9.58 6.17
C GLU A 788 -38.47 9.88 7.61
N ILE A 789 -37.52 9.89 8.55
CA ILE A 789 -37.80 10.27 9.95
C ILE A 789 -38.23 11.74 10.05
N GLN A 790 -37.57 12.64 9.32
CA GLN A 790 -37.96 14.05 9.25
C GLN A 790 -39.38 14.24 8.72
N GLU A 791 -39.79 13.45 7.71
CA GLU A 791 -41.15 13.50 7.18
C GLU A 791 -42.17 12.94 8.18
N ILE A 792 -41.85 11.84 8.86
CA ILE A 792 -42.73 11.24 9.88
C ILE A 792 -42.97 12.19 11.05
N GLN A 793 -41.95 12.95 11.48
CA GLN A 793 -42.06 13.90 12.59
C GLN A 793 -43.13 14.99 12.33
N LYS A 794 -43.46 15.28 11.06
CA LYS A 794 -44.51 16.25 10.71
C LYS A 794 -45.93 15.75 11.00
N SER A 795 -46.14 14.44 11.05
CA SER A 795 -47.47 13.82 11.15
C SER A 795 -47.63 12.89 12.35
N SER A 796 -46.55 12.61 13.08
CA SER A 796 -46.50 11.68 14.21
C SER A 796 -45.65 12.25 15.34
N SER A 797 -45.91 11.83 16.58
CA SER A 797 -45.08 12.16 17.73
C SER A 797 -43.96 11.13 17.88
N ILE A 798 -42.72 11.57 17.85
CA ILE A 798 -41.55 10.71 18.07
C ILE A 798 -41.09 10.90 19.51
N LEU A 799 -41.20 9.86 20.33
CA LEU A 799 -40.63 9.81 21.66
C LEU A 799 -39.24 9.18 21.61
N VAL A 800 -38.31 9.79 22.35
CA VAL A 800 -36.97 9.28 22.56
C VAL A 800 -36.76 8.99 24.03
N LEU A 801 -36.06 7.90 24.31
CA LEU A 801 -35.66 7.49 25.64
C LEU A 801 -34.14 7.58 25.74
N SER A 802 -33.66 8.37 26.70
CA SER A 802 -32.28 8.37 27.16
C SER A 802 -32.19 7.71 28.54
N LEU A 803 -31.14 6.94 28.79
CA LEU A 803 -30.98 6.20 30.05
C LEU A 803 -29.62 6.49 30.67
N LYS A 804 -29.58 6.68 31.99
CA LYS A 804 -28.35 6.81 32.78
C LYS A 804 -28.41 5.91 34.01
N ASP A 805 -27.26 5.50 34.50
CA ASP A 805 -27.08 4.87 35.80
C ASP A 805 -25.89 5.48 36.55
N ARG A 806 -25.56 4.96 37.74
CA ARG A 806 -24.45 5.47 38.54
C ARG A 806 -23.07 5.33 37.91
N PHE A 807 -22.91 4.44 36.91
CA PHE A 807 -21.63 4.17 36.24
C PHE A 807 -21.48 4.98 34.96
N GLY A 808 -22.58 5.37 34.31
CA GLY A 808 -22.53 6.19 33.10
C GLY A 808 -23.85 6.40 32.38
N ASP A 809 -23.75 7.10 31.25
CA ASP A 809 -24.85 7.41 30.35
C ASP A 809 -24.93 6.37 29.24
N TYR A 810 -26.10 5.75 29.04
CA TYR A 810 -26.35 4.83 27.93
C TYR A 810 -26.68 5.58 26.63
N GLY A 811 -26.89 6.89 26.71
CA GLY A 811 -27.35 7.76 25.64
C GLY A 811 -28.81 7.49 25.27
N LEU A 812 -29.17 7.91 24.05
CA LEU A 812 -30.47 7.62 23.45
C LEU A 812 -30.53 6.13 23.08
N VAL A 813 -31.37 5.40 23.82
CA VAL A 813 -31.50 3.93 23.76
C VAL A 813 -32.84 3.44 23.26
N GLY A 814 -33.89 4.27 23.26
CA GLY A 814 -35.23 3.84 22.82
C GLY A 814 -35.91 4.86 21.91
N VAL A 815 -36.73 4.36 20.99
CA VAL A 815 -37.55 5.17 20.08
C VAL A 815 -38.98 4.62 20.04
N GLY A 816 -39.94 5.53 20.19
CA GLY A 816 -41.37 5.28 20.01
C GLY A 816 -41.94 6.22 18.96
N ILE A 817 -42.47 5.71 17.84
CA ILE A 817 -43.19 6.52 16.86
C ILE A 817 -44.68 6.30 17.06
N LEU A 818 -45.36 7.37 17.47
CA LEU A 818 -46.76 7.36 17.89
C LEU A 818 -47.60 8.16 16.90
N LYS A 819 -48.58 7.49 16.29
CA LYS A 819 -49.49 8.10 15.32
C LYS A 819 -50.93 7.96 15.79
N PRO A 820 -51.64 9.05 16.11
CA PRO A 820 -53.07 8.99 16.41
C PRO A 820 -53.86 8.61 15.15
N GLU A 821 -54.70 7.57 15.22
CA GLU A 821 -55.50 7.09 14.10
C GLU A 821 -56.84 6.49 14.57
N ASN A 822 -57.95 6.93 13.99
CA ASN A 822 -59.29 6.37 14.22
C ASN A 822 -59.67 6.18 15.72
N GLY A 823 -59.31 7.15 16.59
CA GLY A 823 -59.59 7.09 18.03
C GLY A 823 -58.72 6.10 18.82
N SER A 824 -57.65 5.61 18.21
CA SER A 824 -56.62 4.75 18.81
C SER A 824 -55.23 5.35 18.60
N LEU A 825 -54.25 4.92 19.39
CA LEU A 825 -52.85 5.28 19.20
C LEU A 825 -52.13 4.15 18.46
N LEU A 826 -51.67 4.41 17.23
CA LEU A 826 -50.84 3.47 16.51
C LEU A 826 -49.39 3.62 16.97
N LEU A 827 -48.84 2.55 17.54
CA LEU A 827 -47.43 2.38 17.84
C LEU A 827 -46.73 1.84 16.58
N ASP A 828 -46.38 2.74 15.67
CA ASP A 828 -45.72 2.38 14.40
C ASP A 828 -44.33 1.79 14.63
N THR A 829 -43.59 2.34 15.60
CA THR A 829 -42.26 1.87 15.95
C THR A 829 -42.12 1.86 17.44
N PHE A 830 -41.67 0.74 17.96
CA PHE A 830 -41.21 0.59 19.33
C PHE A 830 -39.94 -0.23 19.30
N LEU A 831 -38.82 0.43 19.62
CA LEU A 831 -37.54 -0.22 19.64
C LEU A 831 -36.70 0.25 20.82
N MET A 832 -35.80 -0.62 21.24
CA MET A 832 -34.84 -0.33 22.28
C MET A 832 -33.52 -1.06 22.01
N SER A 833 -32.41 -0.39 22.29
CA SER A 833 -31.09 -0.99 22.25
C SER A 833 -30.95 -2.06 23.32
N CYS A 834 -30.30 -3.18 22.98
CA CYS A 834 -30.12 -4.32 23.88
C CYS A 834 -29.44 -3.96 25.22
N ARG A 835 -28.66 -2.87 25.26
CA ARG A 835 -28.00 -2.40 26.48
C ARG A 835 -28.93 -1.85 27.56
N ALA A 836 -30.19 -1.53 27.23
CA ALA A 836 -31.17 -1.01 28.18
C ALA A 836 -32.21 -2.06 28.62
N LEU A 837 -32.29 -3.20 27.93
CA LEU A 837 -33.29 -4.25 28.16
C LEU A 837 -33.03 -5.01 29.47
N GLY A 838 -34.10 -5.58 30.04
CA GLY A 838 -34.09 -6.44 31.22
C GLY A 838 -33.92 -5.68 32.53
N ARG A 839 -34.11 -4.35 32.53
CA ARG A 839 -33.84 -3.47 33.67
C ARG A 839 -35.06 -2.70 34.16
N GLY A 840 -36.25 -2.98 33.65
CA GLY A 840 -37.46 -2.23 34.01
C GLY A 840 -37.69 -1.00 33.13
N VAL A 841 -36.82 -0.74 32.15
CA VAL A 841 -36.81 0.51 31.36
C VAL A 841 -37.78 0.41 30.19
N GLU A 842 -37.94 -0.79 29.63
CA GLU A 842 -38.93 -1.11 28.62
C GLU A 842 -40.36 -0.92 29.14
N GLU A 843 -40.63 -1.29 30.39
CA GLU A 843 -41.91 -1.04 31.08
C GLU A 843 -42.12 0.45 31.33
N ALA A 844 -41.07 1.16 31.77
CA ALA A 844 -41.13 2.61 31.97
C ALA A 844 -41.47 3.35 30.65
N PHE A 845 -40.85 2.94 29.55
CA PHE A 845 -41.06 3.58 28.25
C PHE A 845 -42.46 3.30 27.70
N LEU A 846 -42.91 2.04 27.79
CA LEU A 846 -44.26 1.66 27.40
C LEU A 846 -45.31 2.39 28.26
N TYR A 847 -45.11 2.48 29.58
CA TYR A 847 -45.98 3.24 30.49
C TYR A 847 -46.18 4.68 30.03
N THR A 848 -45.11 5.36 29.58
CA THR A 848 -45.22 6.73 29.05
C THR A 848 -46.06 6.81 27.77
N MET A 849 -46.08 5.76 26.95
CA MET A 849 -46.94 5.70 25.75
C MET A 849 -48.42 5.51 26.11
N PHE A 850 -48.72 4.75 27.16
CA PHE A 850 -50.07 4.66 27.74
C PHE A 850 -50.52 5.97 28.36
N ASP A 851 -49.63 6.66 29.08
CA ASP A 851 -49.90 7.98 29.63
C ASP A 851 -50.17 9.00 28.51
N PHE A 852 -49.37 8.96 27.43
CA PHE A 852 -49.60 9.78 26.23
C PHE A 852 -50.96 9.51 25.58
N ALA A 853 -51.35 8.23 25.44
CA ALA A 853 -52.67 7.86 24.92
C ALA A 853 -53.82 8.38 25.81
N THR A 854 -53.65 8.30 27.13
CA THR A 854 -54.60 8.79 28.13
C THR A 854 -54.78 10.30 28.03
N GLN A 855 -53.67 11.05 27.93
CA GLN A 855 -53.69 12.52 27.78
C GLN A 855 -54.35 12.98 26.47
N LYS A 856 -54.38 12.12 25.44
CA LYS A 856 -55.03 12.38 24.14
C LYS A 856 -56.46 11.83 24.05
N ASP A 857 -57.02 11.35 25.16
CA ASP A 857 -58.36 10.75 25.23
C ASP A 857 -58.58 9.58 24.24
N LEU A 858 -57.52 8.81 23.99
CA LEU A 858 -57.54 7.62 23.14
C LEU A 858 -57.87 6.39 23.99
N LYS A 859 -58.68 5.48 23.46
CA LYS A 859 -59.15 4.31 24.22
C LYS A 859 -58.27 3.07 24.07
N ARG A 860 -57.46 3.03 23.01
CA ARG A 860 -56.74 1.83 22.59
C ARG A 860 -55.37 2.16 22.02
N ILE A 861 -54.44 1.22 22.16
CA ILE A 861 -53.13 1.25 21.52
C ILE A 861 -53.04 0.05 20.57
N LEU A 862 -52.66 0.32 19.32
CA LEU A 862 -52.48 -0.65 18.26
C LEU A 862 -50.99 -0.77 17.94
N ALA A 863 -50.44 -1.97 17.99
CA ALA A 863 -49.01 -2.24 17.74
C ALA A 863 -48.87 -3.31 16.64
N PRO A 864 -48.71 -2.90 15.37
CA PRO A 864 -48.45 -3.82 14.27
C PRO A 864 -47.08 -4.48 14.45
N PHE A 865 -47.06 -5.81 14.55
CA PHE A 865 -45.85 -6.59 14.74
C PHE A 865 -45.42 -7.23 13.42
N HIS A 866 -44.21 -6.94 12.98
CA HIS A 866 -43.61 -7.60 11.81
C HIS A 866 -42.64 -8.68 12.28
N SER A 867 -42.98 -9.96 12.04
CA SER A 867 -42.13 -11.08 12.45
C SER A 867 -40.83 -11.14 11.64
N GLY A 868 -39.71 -11.29 12.34
CA GLY A 868 -38.39 -11.50 11.77
C GLY A 868 -37.56 -12.51 12.59
N PRO A 869 -36.33 -12.85 12.14
CA PRO A 869 -35.57 -13.98 12.69
C PRO A 869 -35.17 -13.86 14.16
N ARG A 870 -35.16 -12.63 14.72
CA ARG A 870 -34.60 -12.32 16.04
C ARG A 870 -35.46 -11.39 16.90
N ASN A 871 -36.64 -10.94 16.44
CA ASN A 871 -37.41 -9.90 17.13
C ASN A 871 -38.59 -10.40 17.98
N GLU A 872 -38.72 -11.70 18.22
CA GLU A 872 -39.81 -12.25 19.04
C GLU A 872 -39.80 -11.77 20.51
N GLN A 873 -38.68 -11.25 20.98
CA GLN A 873 -38.56 -10.69 22.31
C GLN A 873 -39.54 -9.52 22.54
N VAL A 874 -39.71 -8.61 21.58
CA VAL A 874 -40.62 -7.46 21.73
C VAL A 874 -42.08 -7.88 21.74
N LYS A 875 -42.44 -8.91 20.96
CA LYS A 875 -43.79 -9.46 20.92
C LYS A 875 -44.14 -10.09 22.27
N THR A 876 -43.25 -10.93 22.78
CA THR A 876 -43.41 -11.58 24.08
C THR A 876 -43.55 -10.55 25.21
N PHE A 877 -42.74 -9.49 25.17
CA PHE A 877 -42.84 -8.38 26.10
C PHE A 877 -44.21 -7.68 26.06
N LEU A 878 -44.70 -7.30 24.88
CA LEU A 878 -45.98 -6.60 24.74
C LEU A 878 -47.16 -7.48 25.22
N LEU A 879 -47.16 -8.78 24.91
CA LEU A 879 -48.16 -9.72 25.41
C LEU A 879 -48.18 -9.78 26.94
N ASN A 880 -47.00 -9.84 27.58
CA ASN A 880 -46.88 -9.83 29.04
C ASN A 880 -47.36 -8.51 29.67
N MET A 881 -47.30 -7.40 28.92
CA MET A 881 -47.76 -6.08 29.34
C MET A 881 -49.26 -5.82 29.08
N GLY A 882 -50.01 -6.85 28.69
CA GLY A 882 -51.47 -6.77 28.54
C GLY A 882 -51.96 -6.48 27.12
N PHE A 883 -51.11 -6.59 26.11
CA PHE A 883 -51.57 -6.61 24.72
C PHE A 883 -52.16 -7.99 24.39
N GLU A 884 -53.27 -7.99 23.65
CA GLU A 884 -53.89 -9.17 23.08
C GLU A 884 -53.62 -9.25 21.57
N GLN A 885 -53.40 -10.46 21.07
CA GLN A 885 -53.29 -10.69 19.63
C GLN A 885 -54.69 -10.82 19.00
N LYS A 886 -55.09 -9.89 18.13
CA LYS A 886 -56.39 -9.94 17.42
C LYS A 886 -56.29 -10.54 16.01
N GLN A 887 -55.15 -10.33 15.33
CA GLN A 887 -54.84 -10.86 13.99
C GLN A 887 -53.38 -11.40 13.96
N SER A 888 -52.93 -12.01 12.86
CA SER A 888 -51.56 -12.58 12.76
C SER A 888 -50.47 -11.58 13.15
N ASP A 889 -50.66 -10.31 12.77
CA ASP A 889 -49.62 -9.27 12.82
C ASP A 889 -50.03 -8.01 13.59
N LEU A 890 -51.12 -8.06 14.39
CA LEU A 890 -51.60 -6.91 15.16
C LEU A 890 -51.84 -7.25 16.63
N LEU A 891 -51.17 -6.49 17.51
CA LEU A 891 -51.35 -6.49 18.96
C LEU A 891 -52.17 -5.27 19.38
N GLU A 892 -53.12 -5.46 20.32
CA GLU A 892 -54.01 -4.41 20.81
C GLU A 892 -54.07 -4.41 22.34
N ALA A 893 -54.03 -3.23 22.96
CA ALA A 893 -54.27 -3.05 24.39
C ALA A 893 -55.28 -1.93 24.65
N GLU A 894 -56.14 -2.12 25.66
CA GLU A 894 -56.98 -1.04 26.18
C GLU A 894 -56.14 -0.11 27.05
N VAL A 895 -56.28 1.21 26.87
CA VAL A 895 -55.51 2.21 27.64
C VAL A 895 -55.80 2.11 29.14
N ALA A 896 -56.99 1.62 29.51
CA ALA A 896 -57.37 1.35 30.90
C ALA A 896 -56.50 0.26 31.57
N ASN A 897 -55.87 -0.63 30.79
CA ASN A 897 -55.00 -1.71 31.27
C ASN A 897 -53.53 -1.29 31.27
N SER A 898 -53.24 -0.01 31.54
CA SER A 898 -51.88 0.52 31.58
C SER A 898 -50.96 -0.31 32.50
N PRO A 899 -49.73 -0.64 32.06
CA PRO A 899 -48.77 -1.38 32.89
C PRO A 899 -48.41 -0.58 34.15
N LYS A 900 -47.95 -1.26 35.20
CA LYS A 900 -47.52 -0.58 36.43
C LYS A 900 -46.21 0.17 36.17
N LYS A 901 -46.13 1.40 36.68
CA LYS A 901 -44.87 2.16 36.69
C LYS A 901 -43.82 1.42 37.54
N PRO A 902 -42.62 1.16 36.99
CA PRO A 902 -41.54 0.50 37.74
C PRO A 902 -41.02 1.41 38.86
N GLY A 903 -40.88 0.86 40.07
CA GLY A 903 -40.51 1.62 41.28
C GLY A 903 -39.03 1.99 41.38
N HIS A 904 -38.16 1.17 40.79
CA HIS A 904 -36.70 1.31 40.84
C HIS A 904 -36.11 2.19 39.72
N VAL A 905 -36.94 2.66 38.77
CA VAL A 905 -36.52 3.54 37.67
C VAL A 905 -36.99 4.97 37.93
N LYS A 906 -36.05 5.90 38.10
CA LYS A 906 -36.36 7.32 38.23
C LYS A 906 -36.69 7.89 36.83
N MET A 907 -37.97 8.08 36.57
CA MET A 907 -38.45 8.63 35.29
C MET A 907 -38.45 10.17 35.29
N LEU A 908 -37.77 10.77 34.32
CA LEU A 908 -37.83 12.19 33.97
C LEU A 908 -38.62 12.34 32.67
N VAL A 909 -39.92 12.63 32.77
CA VAL A 909 -40.82 12.67 31.62
C VAL A 909 -41.09 14.12 31.24
N ASN A 910 -40.69 14.51 30.03
CA ASN A 910 -41.01 15.81 29.46
C ASN A 910 -41.74 15.62 28.12
N VAL A 911 -42.99 15.19 28.22
CA VAL A 911 -43.87 14.88 27.09
C VAL A 911 -45.06 15.85 27.09
N LEU A 912 -44.87 17.05 27.66
CA LEU A 912 -45.91 18.08 27.70
C LEU A 912 -46.26 18.50 26.27
N VAL A 913 -47.55 18.31 25.94
CA VAL A 913 -48.22 18.78 24.73
C VAL A 913 -48.28 20.30 24.71
#